data_AF-A0AA35PYH7-F1
#
_entry.id   AF-A0AA35PYH7-F1
#
_cell.length_a   1.000
_cell.length_b   1.000
_cell.length_c   1.000
_cell.angle_alpha   90.00
_cell.angle_beta   90.00
_cell.angle_gamma   90.00
#
_symmetry.space_group_name_H-M   'P 1'
#
loop_
_entity.id
_entity.type
_entity.pdbx_description
1 polymer ?
#
loop_
_entity_poly.entity_id
_entity_poly.type
_entity_poly.pdbx_seq_one_letter_code
_entity_poly.pdbx_strand_id
1 'polypeptide(L)'
;MRILSVAVAALGLIGGGEASATRRRCVRSTGLASTLPPSTSISATGTPTGTPTSAATPSSTEIIKVANPDFADGTNEWTITGKGTWVANEGYSDDNTPKDGTVELETEGEDDEEDTTSVNKRQAIVGTTLSTTVRRLTPNIDYTVKFFYWVLIATPANSCRIRASFNGVNFADTPRFPAAFGNGPWGELSGKVRPTGTTGTLTISVVCDRRGLARVYIDNVSVTRATASSTIAISSTSAASTDVSSTPSASSDSQTGASTTPSSTDVQSSTVVSSDVSSTPIASTESSTPVSSTAVSSTASDSTTPVSSTDVSSTTPVSSTDVSSTTPVSSTDASGTTPVSSTDVSSTTPVSSTGISSTPSESSTPGSTTAASSTPSSSSESTTPVSSSDVSSTTPSSSSVESTTTPASSTPVSSSSVASSTPESSATSTPVSSTSATSTPESSSTPVSSTTLVSSSTPESTATSTPVSSTPVSSSTPVSSTTPVSSTTPVSSTTPVSSTTPVSSSTPVSSTTPISSSTPISSSTPISSSTPISSSTPISSTTPISSTTPISSSSVSATSALPSATIDSKVLIIAKDLVTAKLGSLGLLAYGIPFENLLVPSTGTQLPVLNSSRTAGNYGGIIVLDSISYEYPEGWRSAITTEQWTTIHNYQTDFNVRMVRINEYPGSSSGTVPVGGGCCNAGVNQPVYFSDVSDFSTANVKVNAGVTTEGLYHVPASVTDAATTKVVAKFGAGGGFVDGTVAAVINNFSGREQFVWFLSWAPEWSLTSSYLQHGHIHWMTRGLFLGKRKTHVLAQIDDVMLATGMYEPPTVETKITVADVEHHVSWQKNLAARLPPGSSFRLEMAHNGNGNIMDATLGAGGDLVCVPEEAVYYVYLPDPPHEVKKPINTGVDQWPTWAQQYQWQPNCTLSSRDPLTQWFAVPANRDEFSHISHTFTHLNQNNITYADAYREIKFNQDWLKQIGIDQARYYSGKGLVPPQITGLYNADALKAWLDAGLDNAVGDNTRPMTRNPDNAYWPLITNVDRNGYDGVTVIPRYATRIYYNCHTHACNFKEWQDTSAGTGDFNELLRVEKEAVMRNLLALQSDPYMFHQANMYYTGVESITIGDQTGQMSLVTAWTETVLQELMRLTNWPVISMTQDLVAEYFRDRKAVDDCNPQLAYGYSDDGKAINKVIVTANGNSCSKPVPVTLPSGSASASGGSTSNDKVGTEPPIEWVTLNGSPVTLTLASPVTVAQGSSPTVE
;
A
#
# COMPACT_ATOMS: atom_id res chain seq x y z
N MET A 1 -46.36 -37.89 9.12
CA MET A 1 -47.49 -38.86 9.02
C MET A 1 -46.94 -40.22 8.55
N ARG A 2 -47.77 -41.27 8.40
CA ARG A 2 -47.29 -42.66 8.11
C ARG A 2 -47.05 -42.90 6.59
N ILE A 3 -45.91 -43.48 6.16
CA ILE A 3 -45.61 -44.89 5.77
C ILE A 3 -46.02 -45.27 4.31
N LEU A 4 -45.24 -46.18 3.70
CA LEU A 4 -45.30 -46.81 2.35
C LEU A 4 -44.74 -45.95 1.18
N SER A 5 -43.84 -46.40 0.30
CA SER A 5 -43.29 -47.72 -0.11
C SER A 5 -44.09 -48.53 -1.14
N VAL A 6 -43.58 -48.59 -2.38
CA VAL A 6 -43.80 -49.64 -3.40
C VAL A 6 -42.48 -49.87 -4.15
N ALA A 7 -42.20 -51.11 -4.57
CA ALA A 7 -41.10 -51.48 -5.46
C ALA A 7 -41.60 -52.47 -6.53
N VAL A 8 -40.96 -52.51 -7.71
CA VAL A 8 -41.25 -53.45 -8.80
C VAL A 8 -39.94 -53.90 -9.46
N ALA A 9 -39.82 -55.18 -9.83
CA ALA A 9 -38.67 -55.75 -10.54
C ALA A 9 -39.04 -56.98 -11.39
N ALA A 10 -38.46 -57.09 -12.60
CA ALA A 10 -38.43 -58.27 -13.49
C ALA A 10 -37.34 -58.01 -14.57
N LEU A 11 -36.31 -58.85 -14.78
CA LEU A 11 -36.26 -60.18 -15.46
C LEU A 11 -36.45 -60.11 -17.00
N GLY A 12 -35.55 -60.66 -17.85
CA GLY A 12 -34.24 -61.29 -17.62
C GLY A 12 -33.73 -62.18 -18.80
N LEU A 13 -32.63 -62.94 -18.59
CA LEU A 13 -32.08 -64.08 -19.40
C LEU A 13 -31.42 -63.73 -20.76
N ILE A 14 -30.42 -64.44 -21.35
CA ILE A 14 -29.72 -65.75 -21.15
C ILE A 14 -28.19 -65.55 -21.46
N GLY A 15 -27.17 -66.30 -20.98
CA GLY A 15 -27.15 -67.32 -19.92
C GLY A 15 -26.18 -68.54 -20.00
N GLY A 16 -25.00 -68.56 -20.69
CA GLY A 16 -24.07 -69.72 -20.63
C GLY A 16 -22.66 -69.55 -21.26
N GLY A 17 -21.63 -70.34 -20.92
CA GLY A 17 -21.55 -71.43 -19.91
C GLY A 17 -20.16 -72.13 -19.81
N GLU A 18 -19.99 -72.99 -18.79
CA GLU A 18 -18.86 -73.94 -18.52
C GLU A 18 -17.42 -73.36 -18.31
N ALA A 19 -16.46 -74.00 -17.63
CA ALA A 19 -16.40 -74.93 -16.46
C ALA A 19 -14.95 -74.89 -15.89
N SER A 20 -14.66 -75.02 -14.59
CA SER A 20 -14.50 -76.31 -13.87
C SER A 20 -14.07 -76.09 -12.38
N ALA A 21 -13.88 -77.17 -11.62
CA ALA A 21 -13.70 -77.19 -10.15
C ALA A 21 -12.20 -77.07 -9.69
N THR A 22 -11.77 -77.10 -8.40
CA THR A 22 -12.29 -77.87 -7.25
C THR A 22 -11.67 -77.51 -5.86
N ARG A 23 -12.49 -77.53 -4.78
CA ARG A 23 -12.15 -77.77 -3.32
C ARG A 23 -11.25 -76.70 -2.62
N ARG A 24 -11.24 -76.52 -1.28
CA ARG A 24 -11.91 -77.22 -0.13
C ARG A 24 -12.18 -76.28 1.08
N ARG A 25 -13.07 -76.76 1.99
CA ARG A 25 -13.44 -76.30 3.38
C ARG A 25 -12.25 -75.99 4.35
N CYS A 26 -12.39 -75.40 5.55
CA CYS A 26 -13.38 -74.53 6.28
C CYS A 26 -12.93 -74.39 7.79
N VAL A 27 -13.63 -73.57 8.61
CA VAL A 27 -13.71 -73.53 10.11
C VAL A 27 -12.66 -72.75 10.97
N ARG A 28 -13.13 -71.59 11.48
CA ARG A 28 -13.17 -71.06 12.89
C ARG A 28 -12.13 -71.42 14.01
N SER A 29 -11.72 -70.35 14.72
CA SER A 29 -11.68 -70.10 16.20
C SER A 29 -10.57 -70.60 17.16
N THR A 30 -9.99 -69.62 17.89
CA THR A 30 -9.60 -69.58 19.34
C THR A 30 -8.52 -70.50 19.93
N GLY A 31 -7.61 -69.94 20.74
CA GLY A 31 -6.72 -70.65 21.68
C GLY A 31 -5.68 -69.71 22.35
N LEU A 32 -5.24 -70.01 23.58
CA LEU A 32 -4.33 -69.14 24.39
C LEU A 32 -3.30 -69.94 25.21
N ALA A 33 -2.08 -69.38 25.32
CA ALA A 33 -1.07 -69.50 26.39
C ALA A 33 -0.32 -70.83 26.68
N SER A 34 0.97 -70.67 27.08
CA SER A 34 1.58 -71.17 28.35
C SER A 34 2.94 -71.92 28.28
N THR A 35 4.00 -71.29 28.80
CA THR A 35 5.11 -71.81 29.69
C THR A 35 6.07 -72.96 29.24
N LEU A 36 7.34 -73.10 29.70
CA LEU A 36 8.28 -72.33 30.55
C LEU A 36 9.77 -72.78 30.32
N PRO A 37 10.83 -71.93 30.52
CA PRO A 37 12.26 -72.33 30.45
C PRO A 37 13.18 -71.93 31.67
N PRO A 38 14.31 -72.63 31.98
CA PRO A 38 15.20 -72.28 33.13
C PRO A 38 16.76 -72.32 32.94
N SER A 39 17.49 -71.64 33.86
CA SER A 39 18.85 -71.94 34.44
C SER A 39 20.15 -71.88 33.58
N THR A 40 21.34 -71.43 34.02
CA THR A 40 21.98 -71.01 35.33
C THR A 40 23.43 -70.46 35.03
N SER A 41 24.28 -69.80 35.86
CA SER A 41 24.26 -68.98 37.11
C SER A 41 25.73 -68.60 37.52
N ILE A 42 25.97 -67.89 38.67
CA ILE A 42 27.28 -67.80 39.45
C ILE A 42 28.41 -66.92 38.79
N SER A 43 29.40 -66.25 39.43
CA SER A 43 29.75 -65.66 40.78
C SER A 43 31.19 -65.02 40.69
N ALA A 44 31.83 -64.28 41.63
CA ALA A 44 31.51 -63.37 42.75
C ALA A 44 32.84 -62.74 43.34
N THR A 45 32.80 -62.05 44.50
CA THR A 45 33.91 -61.38 45.28
C THR A 45 34.43 -60.02 44.76
N GLY A 46 34.76 -58.98 45.57
CA GLY A 46 34.69 -58.76 47.04
C GLY A 46 34.89 -57.26 47.44
N THR A 47 34.63 -56.88 48.70
CA THR A 47 34.42 -55.49 49.22
C THR A 47 35.22 -55.21 50.54
N PRO A 48 35.12 -54.07 51.31
CA PRO A 48 34.39 -52.79 51.13
C PRO A 48 35.13 -51.44 51.48
N THR A 49 34.58 -50.34 50.94
CA THR A 49 34.49 -48.95 51.49
C THR A 49 33.37 -48.20 50.72
N GLY A 50 32.80 -47.05 51.13
CA GLY A 50 32.97 -46.16 52.30
C GLY A 50 31.93 -45.00 52.27
N THR A 51 32.00 -44.02 53.19
CA THR A 51 31.02 -42.91 53.35
C THR A 51 31.67 -41.64 53.96
N PRO A 52 31.12 -40.40 53.83
CA PRO A 52 29.75 -40.05 53.46
C PRO A 52 29.50 -38.97 52.36
N THR A 53 28.46 -39.21 51.56
CA THR A 53 27.30 -38.33 51.26
C THR A 53 27.45 -36.80 51.07
N SER A 54 27.14 -36.29 49.87
CA SER A 54 26.08 -35.26 49.67
C SER A 54 25.61 -35.13 48.20
N ALA A 55 24.33 -34.74 48.05
CA ALA A 55 23.55 -34.19 46.92
C ALA A 55 23.96 -34.40 45.43
N ALA A 56 22.94 -34.65 44.59
CA ALA A 56 23.06 -35.00 43.17
C ALA A 56 23.17 -33.82 42.18
N THR A 57 23.68 -34.11 40.98
CA THR A 57 23.58 -33.27 39.78
C THR A 57 22.44 -33.74 38.88
N PRO A 58 21.60 -32.86 38.30
CA PRO A 58 20.59 -33.25 37.30
C PRO A 58 21.25 -33.84 36.04
N SER A 59 20.60 -34.83 35.41
CA SER A 59 21.15 -35.50 34.22
C SER A 59 21.09 -34.61 32.97
N SER A 60 22.20 -34.53 32.25
CA SER A 60 22.26 -33.93 30.91
C SER A 60 21.29 -34.60 29.93
N THR A 61 20.46 -33.83 29.24
CA THR A 61 19.65 -34.33 28.11
C THR A 61 20.56 -34.85 27.01
N GLU A 62 20.42 -36.13 26.65
CA GLU A 62 21.15 -36.71 25.52
C GLU A 62 20.51 -36.25 24.21
N ILE A 63 21.07 -35.18 23.63
CA ILE A 63 20.74 -34.71 22.29
C ILE A 63 21.39 -35.66 21.28
N ILE A 64 20.58 -36.32 20.48
CA ILE A 64 21.05 -37.13 19.37
C ILE A 64 21.36 -36.19 18.21
N LYS A 65 22.63 -36.11 17.80
CA LYS A 65 23.03 -35.32 16.64
C LYS A 65 22.35 -35.83 15.37
N VAL A 66 21.30 -35.13 14.96
CA VAL A 66 21.00 -34.86 13.55
C VAL A 66 22.20 -34.11 12.95
N ALA A 67 22.54 -34.37 11.70
CA ALA A 67 23.58 -33.64 10.99
C ALA A 67 22.94 -32.44 10.26
N ASN A 68 23.61 -31.28 10.27
CA ASN A 68 23.12 -30.05 9.63
C ASN A 68 21.64 -29.76 9.96
N PRO A 69 21.27 -29.68 11.26
CA PRO A 69 19.87 -29.58 11.71
C PRO A 69 19.23 -28.22 11.41
N ASP A 70 20.07 -27.22 11.22
CA ASP A 70 19.89 -25.79 11.03
C ASP A 70 20.14 -25.37 9.56
N PHE A 71 20.46 -26.32 8.69
CA PHE A 71 20.71 -26.11 7.26
C PHE A 71 21.78 -25.05 6.92
N ALA A 72 22.63 -24.68 7.89
CA ALA A 72 23.72 -23.72 7.75
C ALA A 72 24.72 -24.12 6.64
N ASP A 73 25.01 -25.42 6.53
CA ASP A 73 25.87 -26.02 5.49
C ASP A 73 25.05 -26.45 4.26
N GLY A 74 23.93 -25.78 3.95
CA GLY A 74 23.06 -26.14 2.82
C GLY A 74 22.17 -27.35 3.12
N THR A 75 21.99 -28.25 2.14
CA THR A 75 21.26 -29.53 2.30
C THR A 75 22.17 -30.73 2.56
N ASN A 76 23.41 -30.52 3.02
CA ASN A 76 24.34 -31.59 3.33
C ASN A 76 23.79 -32.55 4.41
N GLU A 77 24.02 -33.85 4.24
CA GLU A 77 23.40 -34.98 4.99
C GLU A 77 21.85 -35.07 4.97
N TRP A 78 21.18 -34.27 4.13
CA TRP A 78 19.74 -34.38 3.85
C TRP A 78 19.48 -34.87 2.42
N THR A 79 18.26 -35.34 2.18
CA THR A 79 17.77 -35.74 0.85
C THR A 79 16.37 -35.17 0.63
N ILE A 80 16.28 -34.28 -0.36
CA ILE A 80 15.03 -33.76 -0.90
C ILE A 80 14.54 -34.70 -2.01
N THR A 81 13.24 -34.86 -2.17
CA THR A 81 12.61 -35.56 -3.30
C THR A 81 11.31 -34.83 -3.63
N GLY A 82 11.16 -34.40 -4.88
CA GLY A 82 10.12 -33.44 -5.32
C GLY A 82 10.70 -32.03 -5.56
N LYS A 83 9.83 -31.02 -5.63
CA LYS A 83 10.21 -29.60 -5.75
C LYS A 83 10.64 -29.05 -4.39
N GLY A 84 11.94 -29.06 -4.09
CA GLY A 84 12.46 -28.42 -2.88
C GLY A 84 13.87 -27.86 -3.07
N THR A 85 14.16 -26.77 -2.37
CA THR A 85 15.35 -25.94 -2.54
C THR A 85 15.91 -25.52 -1.18
N TRP A 86 17.21 -25.19 -1.15
CA TRP A 86 17.80 -24.51 0.00
C TRP A 86 17.76 -22.99 -0.23
N VAL A 87 17.51 -22.23 0.83
CA VAL A 87 17.45 -20.77 0.81
C VAL A 87 18.44 -20.21 1.82
N ALA A 88 19.35 -19.37 1.35
CA ALA A 88 20.38 -18.72 2.16
C ALA A 88 19.82 -17.51 2.92
N ASN A 89 20.37 -17.22 4.11
CA ASN A 89 20.02 -16.06 4.95
C ASN A 89 18.56 -16.01 5.43
N GLU A 90 17.80 -17.10 5.28
CA GLU A 90 16.48 -17.30 5.87
C GLU A 90 16.50 -18.52 6.80
N GLY A 91 15.74 -18.47 7.89
CA GLY A 91 15.76 -19.49 8.93
C GLY A 91 14.95 -19.09 10.18
N TYR A 92 14.81 -20.02 11.11
CA TYR A 92 14.22 -19.87 12.43
C TYR A 92 15.25 -19.25 13.37
N SER A 93 15.03 -17.98 13.74
CA SER A 93 15.99 -17.19 14.52
C SER A 93 15.56 -16.92 15.97
N ASP A 94 14.40 -17.41 16.40
CA ASP A 94 13.82 -17.06 17.72
C ASP A 94 14.51 -17.78 18.90
N ASP A 95 15.41 -18.73 18.65
CA ASP A 95 16.32 -19.32 19.64
C ASP A 95 17.72 -18.65 19.68
N ASN A 96 17.92 -17.59 18.88
CA ASN A 96 19.17 -16.83 18.70
C ASN A 96 20.28 -17.54 17.89
N THR A 97 19.96 -18.53 17.05
CA THR A 97 20.89 -18.90 15.97
C THR A 97 20.92 -17.81 14.90
N PRO A 98 22.01 -17.68 14.12
CA PRO A 98 21.99 -16.92 12.88
C PRO A 98 20.93 -17.46 11.92
N LYS A 99 20.42 -16.61 11.02
CA LYS A 99 19.78 -17.10 9.79
C LYS A 99 20.88 -17.52 8.81
N ASP A 100 21.35 -18.75 8.88
CA ASP A 100 22.38 -19.29 8.00
C ASP A 100 21.79 -20.10 6.83
N GLY A 101 20.70 -20.86 7.03
CA GLY A 101 19.88 -21.32 5.92
C GLY A 101 18.60 -22.08 6.29
N THR A 102 17.75 -22.37 5.31
CA THR A 102 16.52 -23.16 5.49
C THR A 102 16.19 -23.96 4.23
N VAL A 103 15.31 -24.97 4.34
CA VAL A 103 14.85 -25.76 3.20
C VAL A 103 13.39 -25.47 2.89
N GLU A 104 13.13 -25.01 1.66
CA GLU A 104 11.79 -24.88 1.13
C GLU A 104 11.32 -26.19 0.47
N LEU A 105 10.05 -26.54 0.74
CA LEU A 105 9.33 -27.65 0.10
C LEU A 105 8.07 -27.11 -0.58
N GLU A 106 8.04 -27.15 -1.91
CA GLU A 106 6.86 -26.87 -2.73
C GLU A 106 6.12 -28.18 -3.05
N THR A 107 4.79 -28.16 -3.10
CA THR A 107 3.98 -29.32 -3.50
C THR A 107 2.69 -28.85 -4.15
N GLU A 108 2.36 -29.46 -5.28
CA GLU A 108 1.09 -29.35 -5.97
C GLU A 108 0.39 -30.71 -5.93
N GLY A 109 -0.90 -30.74 -5.62
CA GLY A 109 -1.73 -31.94 -5.70
C GLY A 109 -2.18 -32.17 -7.14
N GLU A 110 -1.54 -33.11 -7.82
CA GLU A 110 -1.83 -33.50 -9.21
C GLU A 110 -3.32 -33.81 -9.41
N ASP A 111 -3.89 -33.30 -10.51
CA ASP A 111 -5.20 -33.75 -11.00
C ASP A 111 -4.98 -35.03 -11.82
N ASP A 112 -5.24 -36.20 -11.24
CA ASP A 112 -5.19 -37.46 -11.98
C ASP A 112 -6.18 -37.44 -13.16
N GLU A 113 -5.69 -37.56 -14.40
CA GLU A 113 -6.54 -37.79 -15.57
C GLU A 113 -7.22 -39.16 -15.50
N GLU A 114 -8.55 -39.15 -15.52
CA GLU A 114 -9.44 -40.25 -15.97
C GLU A 114 -9.22 -41.69 -15.43
N ASP A 115 -9.13 -41.88 -14.11
CA ASP A 115 -9.62 -43.14 -13.50
C ASP A 115 -11.01 -42.96 -12.89
N THR A 116 -12.02 -43.50 -13.58
CA THR A 116 -13.43 -43.52 -13.14
C THR A 116 -13.82 -44.80 -12.39
N THR A 117 -12.88 -45.71 -12.13
CA THR A 117 -13.17 -47.08 -11.65
C THR A 117 -12.79 -47.37 -10.20
N SER A 118 -11.84 -46.63 -9.61
CA SER A 118 -11.37 -46.87 -8.24
C SER A 118 -12.31 -46.31 -7.15
N VAL A 119 -13.40 -47.03 -6.87
CA VAL A 119 -14.31 -46.74 -5.74
C VAL A 119 -13.68 -47.09 -4.38
N ASN A 120 -12.55 -46.48 -4.04
CA ASN A 120 -12.03 -46.20 -2.69
C ASN A 120 -10.61 -45.59 -2.74
N LYS A 121 -10.50 -44.26 -2.56
CA LYS A 121 -9.78 -43.61 -1.43
C LYS A 121 -9.57 -42.10 -1.67
N ARG A 122 -9.71 -41.31 -0.59
CA ARG A 122 -8.94 -40.06 -0.43
C ARG A 122 -7.52 -40.41 0.01
N GLN A 123 -6.67 -40.85 -0.90
CA GLN A 123 -5.23 -40.94 -0.65
C GLN A 123 -4.62 -39.60 -1.05
N ALA A 124 -4.34 -38.73 -0.06
CA ALA A 124 -3.60 -37.50 -0.31
C ALA A 124 -2.23 -37.83 -0.89
N ILE A 125 -1.83 -37.12 -1.94
CA ILE A 125 -0.62 -37.41 -2.71
C ILE A 125 0.58 -37.09 -1.82
N VAL A 126 1.56 -38.00 -1.75
CA VAL A 126 2.81 -37.74 -1.01
C VAL A 126 3.63 -36.78 -1.86
N GLY A 127 3.54 -35.50 -1.51
CA GLY A 127 4.30 -34.43 -2.15
C GLY A 127 5.76 -34.42 -1.72
N THR A 128 6.40 -33.27 -1.92
CA THR A 128 7.83 -33.11 -1.69
C THR A 128 8.23 -33.47 -0.27
N THR A 129 9.30 -34.28 -0.16
CA THR A 129 9.81 -34.78 1.11
C THR A 129 11.24 -34.33 1.35
N LEU A 130 11.52 -33.96 2.59
CA LEU A 130 12.85 -33.75 3.16
C LEU A 130 13.16 -34.89 4.14
N SER A 131 14.33 -35.52 4.03
CA SER A 131 14.68 -36.69 4.85
C SER A 131 16.15 -36.80 5.22
N THR A 132 16.43 -37.43 6.36
CA THR A 132 17.80 -37.74 6.82
C THR A 132 17.84 -39.01 7.67
N THR A 133 19.04 -39.54 7.91
CA THR A 133 19.27 -40.73 8.76
C THR A 133 19.74 -40.32 10.15
N VAL A 134 18.85 -40.44 11.13
CA VAL A 134 19.19 -40.24 12.55
C VAL A 134 19.98 -41.46 13.05
N ARG A 135 21.13 -41.23 13.69
CA ARG A 135 22.10 -42.26 14.13
C ARG A 135 22.29 -42.26 15.64
N ARG A 136 22.85 -43.34 16.20
CA ARG A 136 23.14 -43.53 17.65
C ARG A 136 21.89 -43.57 18.54
N LEU A 137 20.78 -44.07 17.99
CA LEU A 137 19.56 -44.29 18.76
C LEU A 137 19.71 -45.52 19.66
N THR A 138 19.03 -45.51 20.82
CA THR A 138 18.88 -46.71 21.66
C THR A 138 17.57 -47.41 21.30
N PRO A 139 17.59 -48.68 20.85
CA PRO A 139 16.37 -49.41 20.52
C PRO A 139 15.36 -49.45 21.69
N ASN A 140 14.08 -49.26 21.37
CA ASN A 140 12.94 -49.32 22.27
C ASN A 140 12.94 -48.25 23.40
N ILE A 141 13.68 -47.16 23.24
CA ILE A 141 13.60 -45.93 24.07
C ILE A 141 12.78 -44.86 23.34
N ASP A 142 12.04 -44.05 24.08
CA ASP A 142 11.28 -42.93 23.50
C ASP A 142 12.16 -41.68 23.32
N TYR A 143 12.11 -41.11 22.12
CA TYR A 143 12.74 -39.85 21.75
C TYR A 143 11.67 -38.85 21.32
N THR A 144 11.89 -37.55 21.57
CA THR A 144 11.09 -36.47 21.00
C THR A 144 11.82 -35.93 19.77
N VAL A 145 11.14 -35.92 18.62
CA VAL A 145 11.55 -35.16 17.44
C VAL A 145 10.83 -33.81 17.49
N LYS A 146 11.53 -32.73 17.14
CA LYS A 146 10.99 -31.37 16.98
C LYS A 146 11.63 -30.71 15.75
N PHE A 147 10.86 -29.91 15.02
CA PHE A 147 11.37 -28.95 14.04
C PHE A 147 10.41 -27.76 13.93
N PHE A 148 10.86 -26.69 13.28
CA PHE A 148 10.04 -25.53 12.95
C PHE A 148 9.70 -25.50 11.47
N TYR A 149 8.55 -24.90 11.13
CA TYR A 149 8.09 -24.74 9.76
C TYR A 149 7.37 -23.40 9.54
N TRP A 150 7.49 -22.81 8.34
CA TRP A 150 6.77 -21.58 7.95
C TRP A 150 6.07 -21.83 6.62
N VAL A 151 4.73 -21.78 6.64
CA VAL A 151 3.89 -21.91 5.43
C VAL A 151 3.94 -20.59 4.64
N LEU A 152 4.65 -20.60 3.52
CA LEU A 152 4.79 -19.45 2.61
C LEU A 152 3.57 -19.31 1.72
N ILE A 153 3.11 -20.42 1.13
CA ILE A 153 1.88 -20.48 0.34
C ILE A 153 1.06 -21.68 0.79
N ALA A 154 -0.26 -21.52 0.84
CA ALA A 154 -1.22 -22.61 0.86
C ALA A 154 -2.52 -22.17 0.17
N THR A 155 -2.89 -22.85 -0.93
CA THR A 155 -4.12 -22.53 -1.68
C THR A 155 -4.68 -23.78 -2.40
N PRO A 156 -6.01 -24.00 -2.44
CA PRO A 156 -7.02 -23.32 -1.63
C PRO A 156 -6.88 -23.67 -0.14
N ALA A 157 -7.58 -22.94 0.73
CA ALA A 157 -7.56 -23.18 2.18
C ALA A 157 -7.92 -24.64 2.52
N ASN A 158 -7.24 -25.21 3.51
CA ASN A 158 -7.45 -26.56 4.03
C ASN A 158 -7.22 -27.70 3.00
N SER A 159 -6.38 -27.48 1.99
CA SER A 159 -5.95 -28.50 1.02
C SER A 159 -4.69 -29.27 1.46
N CYS A 160 -3.67 -28.56 1.95
CA CYS A 160 -2.34 -29.08 2.25
C CYS A 160 -1.98 -29.11 3.74
N ARG A 161 -0.93 -29.86 4.10
CA ARG A 161 -0.31 -29.92 5.45
C ARG A 161 1.09 -30.51 5.44
N ILE A 162 1.83 -30.37 6.55
CA ILE A 162 3.00 -31.20 6.83
C ILE A 162 2.59 -32.53 7.48
N ARG A 163 3.33 -33.58 7.12
CA ARG A 163 3.31 -34.91 7.71
C ARG A 163 4.73 -35.33 8.08
N ALA A 164 4.96 -35.64 9.36
CA ALA A 164 6.25 -36.14 9.84
C ALA A 164 6.17 -37.64 10.16
N SER A 165 7.21 -38.38 9.77
CA SER A 165 7.30 -39.83 9.97
C SER A 165 8.71 -40.29 10.30
N PHE A 166 8.81 -41.41 11.00
CA PHE A 166 10.06 -42.03 11.41
C PHE A 166 10.04 -43.51 11.06
N ASN A 167 11.02 -43.98 10.27
CA ASN A 167 11.00 -45.30 9.60
C ASN A 167 9.67 -45.57 8.86
N GLY A 168 9.09 -44.53 8.23
CA GLY A 168 7.80 -44.59 7.53
C GLY A 168 6.56 -44.60 8.44
N VAL A 169 6.72 -44.63 9.77
CA VAL A 169 5.61 -44.53 10.72
C VAL A 169 5.34 -43.06 11.03
N ASN A 170 4.16 -42.57 10.68
CA ASN A 170 3.72 -41.21 11.02
C ASN A 170 3.66 -41.02 12.55
N PHE A 171 4.27 -39.95 13.06
CA PHE A 171 4.28 -39.61 14.49
C PHE A 171 3.68 -38.24 14.80
N ALA A 172 3.61 -37.35 13.81
CA ALA A 172 2.95 -36.06 13.89
C ALA A 172 2.45 -35.62 12.50
N ASP A 173 1.30 -34.95 12.46
CA ASP A 173 0.80 -34.21 11.31
C ASP A 173 0.48 -32.79 11.80
N THR A 174 0.67 -31.76 10.97
CA THR A 174 0.05 -30.46 11.27
C THR A 174 -1.46 -30.54 11.03
N PRO A 175 -2.25 -29.60 11.58
CA PRO A 175 -3.52 -29.21 10.96
C PRO A 175 -3.33 -28.92 9.47
N ARG A 176 -4.42 -28.96 8.70
CA ARG A 176 -4.36 -28.43 7.34
C ARG A 176 -4.20 -26.91 7.38
N PHE A 177 -3.41 -26.41 6.45
CA PHE A 177 -3.06 -25.00 6.40
C PHE A 177 -4.30 -24.18 5.99
N PRO A 178 -4.58 -23.03 6.62
CA PRO A 178 -5.52 -22.04 6.07
C PRO A 178 -4.97 -21.50 4.74
N ALA A 179 -5.73 -20.64 4.04
CA ALA A 179 -5.15 -19.90 2.91
C ALA A 179 -4.00 -19.02 3.41
N ALA A 180 -2.86 -19.07 2.75
CA ALA A 180 -1.65 -18.33 3.12
C ALA A 180 -0.90 -17.85 1.88
N PHE A 181 -0.37 -16.62 1.94
CA PHE A 181 0.43 -15.96 0.90
C PHE A 181 1.45 -15.00 1.56
N GLY A 182 2.48 -15.58 2.18
CA GLY A 182 3.51 -14.88 2.95
C GLY A 182 3.14 -14.64 4.42
N ASN A 183 4.15 -14.30 5.22
CA ASN A 183 4.06 -13.65 6.54
C ASN A 183 3.24 -14.34 7.66
N GLY A 184 3.03 -15.66 7.60
CA GLY A 184 2.69 -16.45 8.79
C GLY A 184 3.87 -16.59 9.77
N PRO A 185 3.65 -16.87 11.06
CA PRO A 185 4.73 -17.17 12.01
C PRO A 185 5.31 -18.57 11.80
N TRP A 186 6.53 -18.80 12.30
CA TRP A 186 7.10 -20.14 12.44
C TRP A 186 6.24 -21.00 13.40
N GLY A 187 5.67 -22.09 12.90
CA GLY A 187 5.03 -23.11 13.71
C GLY A 187 6.04 -24.16 14.19
N GLU A 188 5.83 -24.74 15.36
CA GLU A 188 6.56 -25.94 15.82
C GLU A 188 5.76 -27.20 15.45
N LEU A 189 6.42 -28.23 14.91
CA LEU A 189 5.91 -29.60 14.94
C LEU A 189 6.83 -30.50 15.76
N SER A 190 6.28 -31.10 16.81
CA SER A 190 6.99 -32.05 17.67
C SER A 190 6.15 -33.29 17.99
N GLY A 191 6.83 -34.40 18.29
CA GLY A 191 6.17 -35.67 18.57
C GLY A 191 7.15 -36.77 18.99
N LYS A 192 6.61 -37.89 19.51
CA LYS A 192 7.40 -38.98 20.08
C LYS A 192 7.61 -40.13 19.11
N VAL A 193 8.84 -40.63 19.02
CA VAL A 193 9.25 -41.78 18.21
C VAL A 193 9.94 -42.83 19.10
N ARG A 194 9.70 -44.11 18.80
CA ARG A 194 10.30 -45.24 19.53
C ARG A 194 11.06 -46.15 18.56
N PRO A 195 12.30 -45.82 18.17
CA PRO A 195 13.07 -46.58 17.18
C PRO A 195 13.31 -48.03 17.62
N THR A 196 13.18 -48.97 16.70
CA THR A 196 13.44 -50.40 16.92
C THR A 196 14.90 -50.81 16.65
N GLY A 197 15.71 -49.90 16.10
CA GLY A 197 17.13 -50.10 15.80
C GLY A 197 18.00 -48.90 16.19
N THR A 198 19.32 -49.01 15.99
CA THR A 198 20.31 -47.98 16.37
C THR A 198 20.40 -46.79 15.39
N THR A 199 19.62 -46.84 14.32
CA THR A 199 19.46 -45.84 13.26
C THR A 199 18.01 -45.81 12.81
N GLY A 200 17.56 -44.69 12.24
CA GLY A 200 16.30 -44.64 11.53
C GLY A 200 16.15 -43.38 10.68
N THR A 201 15.28 -43.44 9.68
CA THR A 201 15.04 -42.35 8.75
C THR A 201 13.95 -41.43 9.30
N LEU A 202 14.27 -40.14 9.44
CA LEU A 202 13.29 -39.09 9.63
C LEU A 202 12.86 -38.58 8.25
N THR A 203 11.56 -38.44 8.02
CA THR A 203 10.99 -37.88 6.79
C THR A 203 9.90 -36.88 7.14
N ILE A 204 10.06 -35.66 6.63
CA ILE A 204 9.10 -34.55 6.67
C ILE A 204 8.55 -34.41 5.25
N SER A 205 7.23 -34.43 5.08
CA SER A 205 6.56 -34.36 3.78
C SER A 205 5.52 -33.24 3.78
N VAL A 206 5.50 -32.42 2.74
CA VAL A 206 4.31 -31.62 2.41
C VAL A 206 3.34 -32.53 1.65
N VAL A 207 2.06 -32.49 2.01
CA VAL A 207 1.03 -33.42 1.53
C VAL A 207 -0.25 -32.66 1.24
N CYS A 208 -0.73 -32.73 0.00
CA CYS A 208 -1.89 -32.01 -0.50
C CYS A 208 -2.99 -32.95 -1.03
N ASP A 209 -4.24 -32.51 -0.98
CA ASP A 209 -5.30 -33.03 -1.85
C ASP A 209 -5.15 -32.44 -3.26
N ARG A 210 -5.85 -33.02 -4.26
CA ARG A 210 -5.88 -32.51 -5.65
C ARG A 210 -6.17 -31.01 -5.71
N ARG A 211 -5.46 -30.29 -6.57
CA ARG A 211 -5.46 -28.81 -6.72
C ARG A 211 -4.98 -28.01 -5.51
N GLY A 212 -4.42 -28.66 -4.49
CA GLY A 212 -3.73 -27.99 -3.39
C GLY A 212 -2.29 -27.67 -3.75
N LEU A 213 -1.93 -26.38 -3.76
CA LEU A 213 -0.55 -25.88 -3.78
C LEU A 213 -0.14 -25.48 -2.37
N ALA A 214 1.05 -25.89 -1.93
CA ALA A 214 1.71 -25.30 -0.76
C ALA A 214 3.23 -25.17 -0.94
N ARG A 215 3.79 -24.10 -0.36
CA ARG A 215 5.24 -23.84 -0.23
C ARG A 215 5.56 -23.63 1.23
N VAL A 216 6.57 -24.32 1.78
CA VAL A 216 6.83 -24.34 3.23
C VAL A 216 8.33 -24.40 3.52
N TYR A 217 8.87 -23.47 4.32
CA TYR A 217 10.21 -23.61 4.90
C TYR A 217 10.21 -24.60 6.07
N ILE A 218 11.31 -25.34 6.25
CA ILE A 218 11.58 -26.28 7.35
C ILE A 218 12.94 -25.96 7.97
N ASP A 219 13.02 -25.91 9.30
CA ASP A 219 14.27 -25.57 10.00
C ASP A 219 14.41 -26.18 11.41
N ASN A 220 15.63 -26.14 11.95
CA ASN A 220 16.05 -26.38 13.32
C ASN A 220 15.52 -27.72 13.89
N VAL A 221 15.97 -28.80 13.26
CA VAL A 221 15.50 -30.17 13.47
C VAL A 221 16.28 -30.87 14.59
N SER A 222 15.62 -31.09 15.73
CA SER A 222 16.21 -31.72 16.91
C SER A 222 15.60 -33.09 17.23
N VAL A 223 16.45 -34.00 17.74
CA VAL A 223 16.03 -35.30 18.28
C VAL A 223 16.61 -35.47 19.68
N THR A 224 15.75 -35.47 20.69
CA THR A 224 16.14 -35.47 22.10
C THR A 224 15.63 -36.71 22.83
N ARG A 225 16.45 -37.29 23.71
CA ARG A 225 16.04 -38.41 24.57
C ARG A 225 15.22 -37.88 25.74
N ALA A 226 14.05 -38.48 25.99
CA ALA A 226 13.18 -38.07 27.10
C ALA A 226 13.84 -38.36 28.47
N THR A 227 14.01 -37.33 29.29
CA THR A 227 14.52 -37.43 30.67
C THR A 227 13.38 -37.65 31.67
N ALA A 228 13.67 -38.31 32.79
CA ALA A 228 12.73 -38.47 33.91
C ALA A 228 12.86 -37.30 34.90
N SER A 229 11.75 -36.85 35.47
CA SER A 229 11.71 -35.68 36.35
C SER A 229 11.75 -36.06 37.84
N SER A 230 12.50 -35.29 38.64
CA SER A 230 12.46 -35.31 40.11
C SER A 230 12.91 -33.98 40.70
N THR A 231 12.15 -33.45 41.67
CA THR A 231 12.28 -32.11 42.26
C THR A 231 13.23 -32.08 43.47
N ILE A 232 13.90 -30.93 43.72
CA ILE A 232 14.09 -30.22 45.02
C ILE A 232 15.17 -29.12 44.87
N ALA A 233 15.16 -28.08 45.72
CA ALA A 233 15.99 -26.87 45.64
C ALA A 233 16.88 -26.66 46.90
N ILE A 234 17.82 -25.70 46.85
CA ILE A 234 18.05 -24.61 47.86
C ILE A 234 19.41 -23.88 47.67
N SER A 235 19.29 -22.53 47.56
CA SER A 235 20.20 -21.38 47.77
C SER A 235 21.75 -21.43 47.89
N SER A 236 22.34 -20.37 47.27
CA SER A 236 23.26 -19.34 47.84
C SER A 236 24.79 -19.52 47.98
N THR A 237 25.50 -18.59 47.29
CA THR A 237 26.70 -17.79 47.71
C THR A 237 28.05 -18.47 48.03
N SER A 238 29.22 -17.86 47.80
CA SER A 238 29.63 -16.71 46.94
C SER A 238 31.18 -16.55 46.94
N ALA A 239 31.74 -15.79 45.99
CA ALA A 239 33.11 -15.21 45.98
C ALA A 239 34.32 -16.20 45.94
N ALA A 240 35.56 -15.81 45.57
CA ALA A 240 36.11 -14.77 44.66
C ALA A 240 37.65 -15.00 44.54
N SER A 241 38.38 -14.14 43.78
CA SER A 241 39.87 -14.05 43.73
C SER A 241 40.61 -15.20 42.98
N THR A 242 41.74 -15.00 42.28
CA THR A 242 42.39 -13.77 41.71
C THR A 242 43.39 -14.17 40.59
N ASP A 243 43.23 -13.58 39.39
CA ASP A 243 44.20 -12.71 38.68
C ASP A 243 45.68 -13.12 38.36
N VAL A 244 46.32 -12.33 37.47
CA VAL A 244 47.77 -12.15 37.15
C VAL A 244 48.41 -12.94 35.98
N SER A 245 48.40 -12.30 34.79
CA SER A 245 49.43 -12.12 33.71
C SER A 245 50.63 -13.09 33.53
N SER A 246 51.19 -13.30 32.32
CA SER A 246 51.99 -12.31 31.55
C SER A 246 52.57 -12.82 30.19
N THR A 247 53.17 -11.94 29.37
CA THR A 247 53.81 -12.13 28.03
C THR A 247 55.34 -11.77 28.08
N PRO A 248 56.20 -11.51 27.03
CA PRO A 248 56.05 -11.50 25.53
C PRO A 248 57.26 -11.95 24.61
N SER A 249 57.02 -12.02 23.27
CA SER A 249 57.83 -11.68 22.05
C SER A 249 59.26 -12.20 21.67
N ALA A 250 59.43 -12.71 20.41
CA ALA A 250 60.66 -12.79 19.54
C ALA A 250 60.33 -13.32 18.09
N SER A 251 61.23 -13.50 17.10
CA SER A 251 62.00 -12.52 16.25
C SER A 251 62.67 -13.15 14.97
N SER A 252 63.08 -12.33 13.96
CA SER A 252 64.02 -12.61 12.79
C SER A 252 63.53 -13.54 11.61
N ASP A 253 64.05 -13.56 10.34
CA ASP A 253 65.18 -12.87 9.64
C ASP A 253 65.15 -12.88 8.06
N SER A 254 65.96 -12.04 7.38
CA SER A 254 66.58 -12.13 6.01
C SER A 254 65.75 -12.03 4.67
N GLN A 255 66.36 -12.12 3.46
CA GLN A 255 67.01 -11.04 2.63
C GLN A 255 67.16 -11.39 1.10
N THR A 256 67.49 -10.40 0.23
CA THR A 256 68.11 -10.44 -1.15
C THR A 256 67.24 -10.38 -2.44
N GLY A 257 67.86 -10.01 -3.58
CA GLY A 257 67.27 -9.88 -4.95
C GLY A 257 68.30 -9.46 -6.04
N ALA A 258 67.95 -9.49 -7.35
CA ALA A 258 68.83 -9.13 -8.49
C ALA A 258 68.07 -8.82 -9.82
N SER A 259 68.78 -8.36 -10.88
CA SER A 259 68.26 -7.98 -12.22
C SER A 259 69.31 -8.16 -13.34
N THR A 260 68.94 -8.55 -14.58
CA THR A 260 69.77 -8.38 -15.82
C THR A 260 69.07 -8.72 -17.16
N THR A 261 69.64 -8.23 -18.27
CA THR A 261 69.41 -8.49 -19.73
C THR A 261 70.36 -9.61 -20.27
N PRO A 262 70.48 -10.05 -21.58
CA PRO A 262 70.22 -9.32 -22.88
C PRO A 262 69.82 -10.11 -24.18
N SER A 263 69.63 -9.36 -25.31
CA SER A 263 69.74 -9.75 -26.76
C SER A 263 68.75 -10.78 -27.36
N SER A 264 68.47 -10.90 -28.68
CA SER A 264 68.55 -10.07 -29.94
C SER A 264 67.67 -10.77 -31.04
N THR A 265 67.61 -10.53 -32.37
CA THR A 265 68.41 -9.86 -33.45
C THR A 265 67.52 -9.65 -34.72
N ASP A 266 68.06 -9.08 -35.81
CA ASP A 266 67.54 -9.02 -37.22
C ASP A 266 66.20 -8.28 -37.52
N VAL A 267 65.92 -7.60 -38.66
CA VAL A 267 66.64 -6.88 -39.76
C VAL A 267 65.52 -6.38 -40.75
N GLN A 268 65.43 -5.26 -41.47
CA GLN A 268 66.13 -3.96 -41.74
C GLN A 268 65.03 -2.85 -41.89
N SER A 269 65.21 -1.51 -41.93
CA SER A 269 66.10 -0.56 -42.68
C SER A 269 65.69 -0.33 -44.17
N SER A 270 65.68 0.89 -44.75
CA SER A 270 66.33 2.16 -44.30
C SER A 270 65.81 3.51 -44.92
N THR A 271 66.05 4.63 -44.20
CA THR A 271 66.64 5.95 -44.63
C THR A 271 65.91 7.15 -45.35
N VAL A 272 65.96 8.32 -44.66
CA VAL A 272 66.08 9.79 -45.03
C VAL A 272 65.01 10.60 -45.81
N VAL A 273 64.71 11.83 -45.33
CA VAL A 273 64.97 13.22 -45.88
C VAL A 273 63.98 14.25 -45.25
N SER A 274 64.39 15.52 -45.14
CA SER A 274 63.67 16.66 -44.52
C SER A 274 62.87 17.54 -45.51
N SER A 275 62.23 18.59 -44.96
CA SER A 275 62.02 19.96 -45.51
C SER A 275 60.72 20.34 -46.28
N ASP A 276 60.09 21.38 -45.72
CA ASP A 276 59.64 22.63 -46.35
C ASP A 276 58.37 22.82 -47.23
N VAL A 277 57.75 23.98 -46.94
CA VAL A 277 57.06 24.94 -47.83
C VAL A 277 55.67 24.63 -48.46
N SER A 278 54.72 25.46 -48.01
CA SER A 278 53.54 26.04 -48.68
C SER A 278 53.40 25.90 -50.21
N SER A 279 52.18 25.61 -50.69
CA SER A 279 51.43 26.58 -51.54
C SER A 279 49.98 26.15 -51.85
N THR A 280 49.05 27.09 -51.71
CA THR A 280 47.77 27.10 -52.46
C THR A 280 48.03 27.60 -53.89
N PRO A 281 47.16 27.29 -54.87
CA PRO A 281 46.41 28.41 -55.46
C PRO A 281 45.02 28.08 -56.09
N ILE A 282 44.10 29.06 -55.98
CA ILE A 282 43.19 29.57 -57.05
C ILE A 282 42.06 28.64 -57.59
N ALA A 283 40.80 29.09 -57.80
CA ALA A 283 40.08 30.30 -57.37
C ALA A 283 38.56 30.23 -57.75
N SER A 284 37.82 31.30 -57.41
CA SER A 284 36.68 31.90 -58.16
C SER A 284 35.31 31.17 -58.21
N THR A 285 34.15 31.84 -58.11
CA THR A 285 33.85 33.28 -57.87
C THR A 285 32.42 33.51 -57.34
N GLU A 286 32.21 34.70 -56.74
CA GLU A 286 30.97 35.50 -56.64
C GLU A 286 29.70 34.89 -55.98
N SER A 287 28.94 35.56 -55.09
CA SER A 287 28.70 36.99 -54.75
C SER A 287 27.71 37.76 -55.64
N SER A 288 26.44 37.80 -55.23
CA SER A 288 25.62 39.02 -55.34
C SER A 288 24.45 39.04 -54.34
N THR A 289 24.21 40.21 -53.76
CA THR A 289 23.04 40.60 -52.97
C THR A 289 22.44 41.86 -53.64
N PRO A 290 21.48 42.59 -53.04
CA PRO A 290 20.23 42.23 -52.34
C PRO A 290 19.01 42.75 -53.16
N VAL A 291 17.84 42.98 -52.52
CA VAL A 291 17.09 44.29 -52.51
C VAL A 291 15.60 44.10 -52.14
N SER A 292 15.16 44.81 -51.07
CA SER A 292 13.80 45.36 -50.78
C SER A 292 12.53 44.47 -50.73
N SER A 293 11.47 44.84 -49.99
CA SER A 293 11.33 45.78 -48.85
C SER A 293 9.94 45.69 -48.20
N THR A 294 9.83 46.12 -46.94
CA THR A 294 8.62 46.67 -46.26
C THR A 294 7.32 45.83 -46.28
N ALA A 295 6.93 45.21 -45.15
CA ALA A 295 6.11 45.81 -44.06
C ALA A 295 4.59 45.53 -44.28
N VAL A 296 3.71 45.46 -43.27
CA VAL A 296 3.65 46.14 -41.96
C VAL A 296 3.14 45.21 -40.84
N SER A 297 3.78 45.31 -39.66
CA SER A 297 3.25 45.39 -38.26
C SER A 297 1.81 44.88 -37.94
N SER A 298 1.48 44.35 -36.74
CA SER A 298 2.07 44.65 -35.42
C SER A 298 1.79 43.56 -34.34
N THR A 299 2.74 43.39 -33.41
CA THR A 299 2.62 43.29 -31.92
C THR A 299 1.53 42.45 -31.22
N ALA A 300 1.79 41.79 -30.08
CA ALA A 300 3.06 41.52 -29.37
C ALA A 300 2.87 40.56 -28.17
N SER A 301 3.98 39.92 -27.75
CA SER A 301 4.38 39.68 -26.34
C SER A 301 3.53 38.79 -25.41
N ASP A 302 4.10 38.07 -24.44
CA ASP A 302 5.49 37.83 -24.01
C ASP A 302 5.49 36.58 -23.10
N SER A 303 6.61 35.97 -22.68
CA SER A 303 7.68 35.33 -23.45
C SER A 303 8.50 34.45 -22.50
N THR A 304 8.99 33.30 -22.95
CA THR A 304 10.12 32.60 -22.32
C THR A 304 11.06 32.15 -23.44
N THR A 305 12.34 32.56 -23.38
CA THR A 305 13.35 32.17 -24.37
C THR A 305 14.75 32.03 -23.74
N PRO A 306 15.66 31.21 -24.32
CA PRO A 306 16.90 30.76 -23.67
C PRO A 306 18.17 31.23 -24.46
N VAL A 307 19.13 30.32 -24.73
CA VAL A 307 20.35 30.43 -25.58
C VAL A 307 21.60 30.94 -24.80
N SER A 308 22.57 30.11 -24.40
CA SER A 308 23.67 29.43 -25.17
C SER A 308 24.86 30.36 -25.49
N SER A 309 26.11 29.94 -25.74
CA SER A 309 26.89 28.68 -25.53
C SER A 309 28.38 28.97 -25.84
N THR A 310 29.31 28.05 -25.55
CA THR A 310 30.57 27.90 -26.32
C THR A 310 31.23 26.52 -26.07
N ASP A 311 31.89 25.98 -27.10
CA ASP A 311 32.30 24.57 -27.21
C ASP A 311 33.77 24.28 -26.84
N VAL A 312 34.12 23.00 -26.69
CA VAL A 312 35.24 22.31 -27.40
C VAL A 312 35.17 20.78 -27.13
N SER A 313 35.76 19.97 -28.02
CA SER A 313 35.35 18.58 -28.28
C SER A 313 36.27 17.46 -27.77
N SER A 314 35.65 16.28 -27.53
CA SER A 314 36.07 14.94 -27.99
C SER A 314 37.06 14.03 -27.21
N THR A 315 36.84 12.72 -27.43
CA THR A 315 37.69 11.52 -27.21
C THR A 315 37.70 10.81 -25.85
N THR A 316 37.60 9.47 -25.92
CA THR A 316 37.69 8.44 -24.85
C THR A 316 38.89 7.51 -25.15
N PRO A 317 39.40 6.70 -24.18
CA PRO A 317 38.95 5.30 -24.05
C PRO A 317 39.00 4.71 -22.61
N VAL A 318 38.71 3.40 -22.48
CA VAL A 318 38.56 2.57 -21.25
C VAL A 318 39.81 1.68 -20.98
N SER A 319 40.01 0.87 -19.91
CA SER A 319 39.06 0.12 -19.05
C SER A 319 39.63 -0.38 -17.69
N SER A 320 38.74 -0.52 -16.69
CA SER A 320 38.54 -1.65 -15.72
C SER A 320 39.68 -2.28 -14.85
N THR A 321 39.26 -2.94 -13.75
CA THR A 321 39.96 -3.98 -12.91
C THR A 321 41.20 -3.53 -12.08
N ASP A 322 41.53 -4.08 -10.89
CA ASP A 322 40.81 -4.96 -9.93
C ASP A 322 41.43 -4.97 -8.49
N VAL A 323 40.64 -5.43 -7.51
CA VAL A 323 40.97 -6.26 -6.30
C VAL A 323 42.40 -6.18 -5.69
N SER A 324 42.61 -5.84 -4.40
CA SER A 324 42.63 -6.85 -3.29
C SER A 324 42.69 -6.29 -1.85
N SER A 325 42.37 -7.17 -0.88
CA SER A 325 42.13 -6.99 0.56
C SER A 325 43.35 -6.90 1.51
N THR A 326 43.20 -6.33 2.72
CA THR A 326 43.26 -7.06 4.02
C THR A 326 42.97 -6.17 5.26
N THR A 327 42.56 -6.81 6.38
CA THR A 327 42.11 -6.24 7.69
C THR A 327 43.17 -6.55 8.80
N PRO A 328 43.01 -6.46 10.17
CA PRO A 328 41.80 -6.42 11.04
C PRO A 328 41.85 -5.72 12.45
N VAL A 329 40.78 -5.93 13.27
CA VAL A 329 40.63 -5.75 14.77
C VAL A 329 40.54 -4.30 15.32
N SER A 330 39.35 -3.72 15.59
CA SER A 330 38.47 -3.77 16.82
C SER A 330 38.98 -2.96 18.04
N SER A 331 38.17 -2.34 18.92
CA SER A 331 36.72 -2.38 19.22
C SER A 331 36.23 -0.96 19.73
N THR A 332 35.00 -0.66 20.21
CA THR A 332 33.84 -1.43 20.73
C THR A 332 32.53 -0.60 20.67
N ASP A 333 31.39 -1.28 20.56
CA ASP A 333 30.02 -0.95 21.02
C ASP A 333 29.12 0.17 20.43
N ALA A 334 27.81 -0.17 20.44
CA ALA A 334 26.61 0.69 20.54
C ALA A 334 26.02 1.40 19.29
N SER A 335 25.55 0.63 18.30
CA SER A 335 24.38 0.99 17.46
C SER A 335 23.69 -0.29 16.92
N GLY A 336 22.45 -0.21 16.41
CA GLY A 336 21.79 -1.36 15.75
C GLY A 336 20.28 -1.55 15.90
N THR A 337 19.49 -0.57 16.35
CA THR A 337 18.02 -0.69 16.37
C THR A 337 17.43 -0.55 14.97
N THR A 338 16.76 -1.59 14.45
CA THR A 338 15.93 -1.53 13.24
C THR A 338 14.52 -2.09 13.49
N PRO A 339 13.46 -1.60 12.82
CA PRO A 339 12.08 -1.87 13.22
C PRO A 339 11.46 -3.03 12.41
N VAL A 340 10.70 -3.90 13.10
CA VAL A 340 9.84 -4.91 12.47
C VAL A 340 8.43 -4.35 12.27
N SER A 341 7.77 -4.74 11.17
CA SER A 341 6.44 -4.28 10.76
C SER A 341 5.35 -5.35 10.95
N SER A 342 4.10 -4.90 11.13
CA SER A 342 2.88 -5.73 11.32
C SER A 342 2.22 -6.11 9.98
N THR A 343 1.32 -7.11 9.91
CA THR A 343 -0.10 -7.04 10.34
C THR A 343 -0.75 -8.37 10.72
N ASP A 344 -1.76 -8.22 11.57
CA ASP A 344 -3.07 -8.87 11.68
C ASP A 344 -3.48 -10.03 10.77
N VAL A 345 -4.15 -11.00 11.42
CA VAL A 345 -5.33 -11.69 10.87
C VAL A 345 -6.41 -11.73 11.95
N SER A 346 -7.58 -11.15 11.66
CA SER A 346 -8.81 -11.38 12.43
C SER A 346 -9.82 -12.21 11.62
N SER A 347 -10.04 -13.47 12.00
CA SER A 347 -11.31 -14.17 11.70
C SER A 347 -11.51 -15.39 12.60
N THR A 348 -12.68 -15.51 13.24
CA THR A 348 -13.06 -16.68 14.06
C THR A 348 -14.56 -16.99 13.93
N THR A 349 -14.90 -18.07 13.20
CA THR A 349 -16.22 -18.73 13.25
C THR A 349 -16.02 -20.26 13.02
N PRO A 350 -17.03 -21.17 13.17
CA PRO A 350 -17.08 -21.95 14.41
C PRO A 350 -17.32 -23.46 14.23
N VAL A 351 -16.89 -24.31 15.18
CA VAL A 351 -17.35 -25.72 15.25
C VAL A 351 -17.70 -26.15 16.68
N SER A 352 -18.86 -26.78 16.81
CA SER A 352 -19.51 -27.20 18.05
C SER A 352 -18.95 -28.48 18.67
N SER A 353 -19.24 -28.71 19.96
CA SER A 353 -19.50 -30.07 20.45
C SER A 353 -20.59 -30.10 21.54
N THR A 354 -21.15 -31.29 21.78
CA THR A 354 -22.49 -31.54 22.34
C THR A 354 -22.59 -31.55 23.87
N GLY A 355 -23.69 -31.01 24.40
CA GLY A 355 -23.95 -30.84 25.83
C GLY A 355 -24.49 -32.03 26.63
N ILE A 356 -25.04 -31.69 27.81
CA ILE A 356 -25.76 -32.52 28.79
C ILE A 356 -26.93 -31.70 29.33
N SER A 357 -27.98 -32.33 29.88
CA SER A 357 -29.20 -31.67 30.38
C SER A 357 -29.52 -32.05 31.82
N SER A 358 -29.88 -31.07 32.66
CA SER A 358 -30.62 -31.27 33.92
C SER A 358 -31.18 -29.96 34.49
N THR A 359 -32.51 -29.87 34.66
CA THR A 359 -33.20 -28.99 35.64
C THR A 359 -33.31 -29.75 36.99
N PRO A 360 -33.45 -29.09 38.16
CA PRO A 360 -34.67 -28.40 38.66
C PRO A 360 -34.42 -26.92 39.05
N SER A 361 -35.36 -25.96 39.12
CA SER A 361 -36.72 -25.83 39.72
C SER A 361 -36.72 -25.13 41.09
N GLU A 362 -37.70 -24.22 41.30
CA GLU A 362 -38.12 -23.60 42.59
C GLU A 362 -37.11 -22.65 43.30
N SER A 363 -37.49 -21.76 44.24
CA SER A 363 -38.73 -20.98 44.47
C SER A 363 -38.52 -20.05 45.69
N SER A 364 -38.85 -18.75 45.62
CA SER A 364 -39.49 -17.95 46.72
C SER A 364 -39.46 -16.42 46.53
N THR A 365 -40.62 -15.85 46.25
CA THR A 365 -41.15 -14.57 46.83
C THR A 365 -42.51 -14.94 47.49
N PRO A 366 -43.32 -14.07 48.16
CA PRO A 366 -43.33 -12.59 48.19
C PRO A 366 -43.64 -11.96 49.58
N GLY A 367 -43.95 -10.65 49.59
CA GLY A 367 -44.63 -9.91 50.67
C GLY A 367 -44.77 -8.42 50.30
N SER A 368 -45.75 -7.99 49.48
CA SER A 368 -47.17 -7.67 49.81
C SER A 368 -47.32 -6.33 50.57
N THR A 369 -48.25 -5.39 50.31
CA THR A 369 -49.71 -5.55 50.09
C THR A 369 -50.40 -4.38 49.31
N THR A 370 -51.35 -4.68 48.39
CA THR A 370 -52.71 -4.06 48.08
C THR A 370 -53.00 -2.53 48.13
N ALA A 371 -54.01 -1.93 47.44
CA ALA A 371 -54.86 -2.28 46.26
C ALA A 371 -55.86 -1.14 45.85
N ALA A 372 -56.36 -1.18 44.59
CA ALA A 372 -57.72 -0.87 44.06
C ALA A 372 -58.48 0.50 44.21
N SER A 373 -58.68 1.19 43.05
CA SER A 373 -59.97 1.49 42.35
C SER A 373 -60.97 2.63 42.74
N SER A 374 -61.55 3.23 41.66
CA SER A 374 -62.94 3.75 41.42
C SER A 374 -63.47 5.17 41.81
N THR A 375 -63.58 6.07 40.80
CA THR A 375 -64.77 6.88 40.30
C THR A 375 -65.72 7.70 41.23
N PRO A 376 -66.56 8.66 40.74
CA PRO A 376 -66.62 9.40 39.43
C PRO A 376 -66.90 10.95 39.49
N SER A 377 -66.91 11.63 38.31
CA SER A 377 -67.58 12.94 37.99
C SER A 377 -67.00 14.26 38.59
N SER A 378 -67.35 15.50 38.17
CA SER A 378 -67.79 16.18 36.89
C SER A 378 -67.85 17.73 37.15
N SER A 379 -68.32 18.73 36.36
CA SER A 379 -68.87 18.95 34.99
C SER A 379 -69.03 20.48 34.70
N SER A 380 -69.12 20.91 33.41
CA SER A 380 -69.68 22.20 32.87
C SER A 380 -68.98 23.55 33.23
N GLU A 381 -68.96 24.64 32.42
CA GLU A 381 -69.61 25.03 31.14
C GLU A 381 -68.59 25.49 30.02
N SER A 382 -69.01 26.31 29.03
CA SER A 382 -68.38 26.45 27.69
C SER A 382 -68.25 27.91 27.19
N THR A 383 -67.34 28.16 26.23
CA THR A 383 -67.66 28.89 24.96
C THR A 383 -66.55 28.73 23.91
N THR A 384 -66.94 28.71 22.64
CA THR A 384 -66.08 28.56 21.43
C THR A 384 -66.68 29.43 20.28
N PRO A 385 -66.08 29.54 19.07
CA PRO A 385 -66.04 28.45 18.08
C PRO A 385 -64.63 28.16 17.52
N VAL A 386 -64.52 27.70 16.27
CA VAL A 386 -63.69 26.55 15.85
C VAL A 386 -63.28 26.62 14.36
N SER A 387 -62.02 26.27 14.04
CA SER A 387 -61.59 25.55 12.81
C SER A 387 -60.11 25.11 12.99
N SER A 388 -59.78 23.89 13.45
CA SER A 388 -59.89 22.55 12.82
C SER A 388 -58.66 22.19 11.93
N SER A 389 -58.04 21.00 12.01
CA SER A 389 -58.34 19.81 12.84
C SER A 389 -57.21 18.74 12.89
N ASP A 390 -57.30 17.86 13.90
CA ASP A 390 -56.43 16.72 14.28
C ASP A 390 -56.84 15.36 13.61
N VAL A 391 -56.33 14.14 13.89
CA VAL A 391 -55.43 13.58 14.93
C VAL A 391 -54.74 12.26 14.46
N SER A 392 -53.84 11.68 15.30
CA SER A 392 -53.08 10.43 15.17
C SER A 392 -53.83 9.10 14.86
N SER A 393 -53.11 8.12 14.27
CA SER A 393 -53.40 6.66 14.25
C SER A 393 -52.09 5.88 13.94
N THR A 394 -51.60 4.87 14.68
CA THR A 394 -52.00 3.45 14.95
C THR A 394 -51.82 2.44 13.80
N THR A 395 -51.02 1.39 14.04
CA THR A 395 -50.99 0.06 13.36
C THR A 395 -52.13 -0.85 13.90
N PRO A 396 -52.48 -2.05 13.33
CA PRO A 396 -51.79 -2.92 12.36
C PRO A 396 -52.71 -3.58 11.25
N SER A 397 -52.25 -4.70 10.63
CA SER A 397 -52.96 -5.92 10.11
C SER A 397 -54.49 -5.97 9.86
N SER A 398 -55.09 -6.77 8.94
CA SER A 398 -54.61 -7.77 7.94
C SER A 398 -55.75 -8.35 7.04
N SER A 399 -55.41 -8.81 5.81
CA SER A 399 -55.96 -9.94 5.00
C SER A 399 -57.45 -10.39 4.97
N SER A 400 -58.03 -10.57 3.76
CA SER A 400 -59.02 -11.60 3.33
C SER A 400 -59.11 -11.58 1.78
N VAL A 401 -58.86 -12.65 0.99
CA VAL A 401 -59.64 -13.90 0.72
C VAL A 401 -60.91 -13.63 -0.13
N GLU A 402 -61.22 -14.34 -1.24
CA GLU A 402 -60.66 -15.59 -1.84
C GLU A 402 -59.82 -15.29 -3.13
N SER A 403 -59.87 -15.87 -4.35
CA SER A 403 -60.67 -16.94 -5.02
C SER A 403 -59.90 -17.68 -6.16
N THR A 404 -60.59 -18.35 -7.10
CA THR A 404 -60.05 -19.43 -7.98
C THR A 404 -60.26 -19.27 -9.50
N THR A 405 -59.31 -19.73 -10.33
CA THR A 405 -59.50 -20.61 -11.53
C THR A 405 -58.16 -20.99 -12.22
N THR A 406 -58.18 -21.92 -13.19
CA THR A 406 -57.01 -22.67 -13.71
C THR A 406 -56.80 -22.51 -15.27
N PRO A 407 -56.18 -23.43 -16.08
CA PRO A 407 -54.84 -23.14 -16.64
C PRO A 407 -54.60 -23.44 -18.16
N ALA A 408 -53.34 -23.26 -18.57
CA ALA A 408 -52.58 -24.05 -19.58
C ALA A 408 -52.63 -23.74 -21.11
N SER A 409 -51.53 -24.13 -21.78
CA SER A 409 -51.24 -24.16 -23.24
C SER A 409 -51.02 -22.81 -23.95
N SER A 410 -50.23 -22.70 -25.04
CA SER A 410 -49.55 -23.74 -25.85
C SER A 410 -48.26 -23.23 -26.55
N THR A 411 -47.32 -24.14 -26.81
CA THR A 411 -46.23 -24.03 -27.82
C THR A 411 -46.76 -24.42 -29.24
N PRO A 412 -45.98 -24.65 -30.33
CA PRO A 412 -44.54 -24.47 -30.60
C PRO A 412 -44.22 -23.87 -32.02
N VAL A 413 -42.94 -23.93 -32.48
CA VAL A 413 -42.39 -23.98 -33.88
C VAL A 413 -42.76 -22.87 -34.91
N SER A 414 -42.07 -22.65 -36.04
CA SER A 414 -40.66 -22.78 -36.50
C SER A 414 -40.52 -22.16 -37.91
N SER A 415 -39.29 -21.89 -38.37
CA SER A 415 -38.90 -21.65 -39.79
C SER A 415 -39.45 -20.34 -40.42
N SER A 416 -38.81 -19.73 -41.43
CA SER A 416 -37.84 -20.28 -42.41
C SER A 416 -36.69 -19.33 -42.75
N SER A 417 -35.54 -19.91 -43.09
CA SER A 417 -34.43 -19.27 -43.81
C SER A 417 -34.71 -19.15 -45.32
N VAL A 418 -34.09 -18.19 -46.02
CA VAL A 418 -33.18 -18.41 -47.18
C VAL A 418 -32.72 -17.07 -47.80
N ALA A 419 -31.46 -17.08 -48.23
CA ALA A 419 -30.58 -15.99 -48.62
C ALA A 419 -30.87 -15.20 -49.93
N SER A 420 -30.04 -14.16 -50.11
CA SER A 420 -29.35 -13.77 -51.36
C SER A 420 -30.14 -13.12 -52.52
N SER A 421 -29.78 -11.88 -52.86
CA SER A 421 -28.97 -11.60 -54.07
C SER A 421 -28.53 -10.12 -54.24
N THR A 422 -27.23 -9.90 -54.48
CA THR A 422 -26.64 -8.76 -55.23
C THR A 422 -27.05 -8.82 -56.74
N PRO A 423 -26.81 -7.82 -57.63
CA PRO A 423 -25.59 -6.97 -57.73
C PRO A 423 -25.72 -5.52 -58.30
N GLU A 424 -24.57 -4.83 -58.46
CA GLU A 424 -24.09 -3.97 -59.58
C GLU A 424 -25.02 -3.00 -60.37
N SER A 425 -24.59 -1.83 -60.90
CA SER A 425 -23.27 -1.14 -60.91
C SER A 425 -23.32 0.32 -61.47
N SER A 426 -22.23 1.08 -61.24
CA SER A 426 -21.55 2.05 -62.15
C SER A 426 -22.12 3.43 -62.57
N ALA A 427 -21.15 4.32 -62.93
CA ALA A 427 -21.20 5.65 -63.58
C ALA A 427 -21.61 6.86 -62.68
N THR A 428 -20.80 7.89 -62.37
CA THR A 428 -19.65 8.61 -63.01
C THR A 428 -20.04 9.74 -63.99
N SER A 429 -20.04 11.01 -63.53
CA SER A 429 -19.53 12.19 -64.27
C SER A 429 -19.66 13.53 -63.49
N THR A 430 -18.63 14.40 -63.56
CA THR A 430 -18.67 15.84 -63.22
C THR A 430 -18.30 16.69 -64.45
N PRO A 431 -18.92 17.87 -64.68
CA PRO A 431 -18.15 19.13 -64.74
C PRO A 431 -18.92 20.39 -64.21
N VAL A 432 -18.38 21.27 -63.36
CA VAL A 432 -17.42 22.42 -63.56
C VAL A 432 -18.06 23.79 -63.94
N SER A 433 -17.89 24.79 -63.05
CA SER A 433 -17.98 26.28 -63.24
C SER A 433 -19.35 26.94 -63.54
N SER A 434 -19.68 28.21 -63.20
CA SER A 434 -18.87 29.41 -62.82
C SER A 434 -19.61 30.52 -62.00
N THR A 435 -18.87 31.21 -61.11
CA THR A 435 -18.95 32.67 -60.73
C THR A 435 -20.24 33.40 -60.25
N SER A 436 -20.16 33.92 -59.01
CA SER A 436 -20.43 35.33 -58.58
C SER A 436 -21.85 35.90 -58.34
N ALA A 437 -22.20 35.92 -57.03
CA ALA A 437 -22.58 37.10 -56.22
C ALA A 437 -23.99 37.78 -56.24
N THR A 438 -24.47 38.06 -55.01
CA THR A 438 -25.27 39.23 -54.52
C THR A 438 -26.71 38.98 -54.01
N SER A 439 -27.06 39.68 -52.92
CA SER A 439 -28.40 40.08 -52.39
C SER A 439 -29.18 39.20 -51.37
N THR A 440 -29.63 39.90 -50.33
CA THR A 440 -30.63 39.65 -49.26
C THR A 440 -32.09 39.79 -49.80
N PRO A 441 -33.22 39.47 -49.08
CA PRO A 441 -33.52 39.91 -47.68
C PRO A 441 -34.47 39.08 -46.75
N GLU A 442 -34.24 39.23 -45.43
CA GLU A 442 -35.10 39.77 -44.34
C GLU A 442 -36.66 39.60 -44.24
N SER A 443 -37.17 39.72 -43.00
CA SER A 443 -38.56 40.08 -42.55
C SER A 443 -39.66 38.99 -42.54
N SER A 444 -40.79 39.04 -41.80
CA SER A 444 -41.30 39.73 -40.57
C SER A 444 -42.76 39.24 -40.29
N SER A 445 -43.53 39.47 -39.20
CA SER A 445 -43.34 39.76 -37.76
C SER A 445 -44.70 39.68 -36.97
N THR A 446 -44.68 39.50 -35.64
CA THR A 446 -45.63 39.89 -34.54
C THR A 446 -47.08 40.39 -34.83
N PRO A 447 -48.10 40.17 -33.94
CA PRO A 447 -48.41 41.20 -32.90
C PRO A 447 -49.14 40.80 -31.57
N VAL A 448 -48.66 41.37 -30.44
CA VAL A 448 -49.34 42.24 -29.43
C VAL A 448 -50.76 41.95 -28.86
N SER A 449 -50.91 41.95 -27.51
CA SER A 449 -51.96 42.67 -26.72
C SER A 449 -51.72 42.64 -25.18
N SER A 450 -52.42 43.49 -24.40
CA SER A 450 -52.11 43.79 -22.96
C SER A 450 -53.32 44.32 -22.14
N THR A 451 -53.30 44.25 -20.78
CA THR A 451 -54.15 45.09 -19.88
C THR A 451 -53.77 45.06 -18.36
N THR A 452 -53.72 46.25 -17.74
CA THR A 452 -54.05 46.71 -16.34
C THR A 452 -54.18 45.77 -15.11
N LEU A 453 -54.05 46.18 -13.82
CA LEU A 453 -53.31 47.20 -13.01
C LEU A 453 -54.01 47.42 -11.63
N VAL A 454 -53.27 47.78 -10.54
CA VAL A 454 -53.61 48.74 -9.41
C VAL A 454 -52.85 48.44 -8.07
N SER A 455 -52.20 49.49 -7.49
CA SER A 455 -51.77 49.80 -6.08
C SER A 455 -51.22 48.70 -5.11
N SER A 456 -50.06 48.79 -4.41
CA SER A 456 -49.34 49.82 -3.59
C SER A 456 -49.65 49.72 -2.05
N SER A 457 -48.73 49.99 -1.09
CA SER A 457 -47.79 51.13 -0.93
C SER A 457 -46.50 50.88 -0.07
N THR A 458 -45.67 51.93 0.04
CA THR A 458 -44.27 52.11 0.56
C THR A 458 -44.13 52.23 2.11
N PRO A 459 -42.96 52.52 2.79
CA PRO A 459 -41.71 53.26 2.43
C PRO A 459 -40.44 52.36 2.21
N GLU A 460 -39.36 52.67 1.45
CA GLU A 460 -38.62 53.91 1.06
C GLU A 460 -37.67 54.48 2.16
N SER A 461 -36.50 55.14 1.93
CA SER A 461 -35.84 55.86 0.80
C SER A 461 -34.28 55.91 1.00
N THR A 462 -33.32 56.28 0.12
CA THR A 462 -33.14 56.46 -1.36
C THR A 462 -31.66 56.82 -1.74
N ALA A 463 -31.19 56.45 -2.95
CA ALA A 463 -30.22 57.17 -3.84
C ALA A 463 -28.67 57.13 -3.57
N THR A 464 -27.75 57.28 -4.57
CA THR A 464 -27.89 57.79 -5.98
C THR A 464 -26.88 57.21 -7.05
N SER A 465 -27.41 56.81 -8.22
CA SER A 465 -26.87 56.80 -9.64
C SER A 465 -25.41 56.47 -10.08
N THR A 466 -25.21 55.30 -10.75
CA THR A 466 -24.96 55.03 -12.22
C THR A 466 -24.27 56.06 -13.17
N PRO A 467 -23.62 55.70 -14.33
CA PRO A 467 -23.87 54.52 -15.22
C PRO A 467 -22.66 53.79 -15.90
N VAL A 468 -22.96 52.89 -16.86
CA VAL A 468 -22.19 51.78 -17.51
C VAL A 468 -21.22 52.10 -18.69
N SER A 469 -20.26 51.19 -18.99
CA SER A 469 -20.22 50.39 -20.27
C SER A 469 -18.99 49.44 -20.47
N SER A 470 -19.24 48.23 -21.02
CA SER A 470 -18.45 47.37 -21.96
C SER A 470 -16.97 46.93 -21.74
N THR A 471 -16.73 45.63 -21.97
CA THR A 471 -15.46 44.86 -22.14
C THR A 471 -14.76 45.09 -23.52
N PRO A 472 -13.43 44.86 -23.70
CA PRO A 472 -12.85 43.51 -23.96
C PRO A 472 -11.41 43.27 -23.39
N VAL A 473 -10.51 42.59 -24.11
CA VAL A 473 -9.43 41.71 -23.57
C VAL A 473 -8.00 42.04 -24.10
N SER A 474 -6.98 41.51 -23.39
CA SER A 474 -5.61 41.14 -23.86
C SER A 474 -4.42 42.10 -23.65
N SER A 475 -3.22 41.53 -23.82
CA SER A 475 -1.89 41.92 -23.32
C SER A 475 -1.03 42.77 -24.28
N SER A 476 -0.03 43.50 -23.74
CA SER A 476 1.39 43.45 -24.19
C SER A 476 2.32 44.50 -23.54
N THR A 477 3.50 44.08 -23.07
CA THR A 477 4.76 44.87 -23.00
C THR A 477 5.27 45.22 -24.42
N PRO A 478 6.19 46.20 -24.67
CA PRO A 478 7.49 46.48 -24.01
C PRO A 478 7.49 47.86 -23.28
N VAL A 479 8.54 48.68 -23.06
CA VAL A 479 9.92 48.84 -23.60
C VAL A 479 10.88 49.41 -22.52
N SER A 480 12.19 49.42 -22.77
CA SER A 480 13.25 49.89 -21.83
C SER A 480 14.17 50.98 -22.42
N SER A 481 14.76 51.83 -21.57
CA SER A 481 15.99 52.58 -21.91
C SER A 481 16.84 53.01 -20.69
N THR A 482 18.04 52.44 -20.61
CA THR A 482 19.34 53.00 -20.15
C THR A 482 19.49 53.89 -18.90
N THR A 483 20.48 53.51 -18.07
CA THR A 483 21.16 54.25 -16.98
C THR A 483 21.74 55.62 -17.34
N PRO A 484 21.94 56.49 -16.32
CA PRO A 484 23.18 57.26 -16.15
C PRO A 484 23.87 57.00 -14.78
N VAL A 485 25.03 57.64 -14.52
CA VAL A 485 25.99 57.28 -13.46
C VAL A 485 26.57 58.50 -12.68
N SER A 486 26.81 58.33 -11.37
CA SER A 486 27.74 59.04 -10.46
C SER A 486 27.44 60.42 -9.79
N SER A 487 27.60 60.41 -8.45
CA SER A 487 28.26 61.44 -7.57
C SER A 487 27.50 62.77 -7.22
N THR A 488 27.76 63.54 -6.15
CA THR A 488 28.82 63.61 -5.09
C THR A 488 28.30 64.01 -3.66
N THR A 489 29.12 63.80 -2.61
CA THR A 489 29.12 64.34 -1.21
C THR A 489 29.42 65.86 -1.10
N PRO A 490 29.33 66.63 0.05
CA PRO A 490 29.94 66.49 1.41
C PRO A 490 28.90 66.60 2.60
N VAL A 491 29.09 67.03 3.88
CA VAL A 491 30.08 67.84 4.67
C VAL A 491 30.05 67.55 6.22
N SER A 492 31.23 67.54 6.89
CA SER A 492 31.63 67.84 8.32
C SER A 492 30.79 67.54 9.61
N SER A 493 31.33 67.58 10.86
CA SER A 493 32.65 67.17 11.47
C SER A 493 32.71 67.40 13.02
N THR A 494 33.78 66.88 13.66
CA THR A 494 34.30 67.05 15.06
C THR A 494 33.80 66.10 16.18
N THR A 495 34.56 65.36 17.02
CA THR A 495 36.00 65.09 17.39
C THR A 495 36.38 65.56 18.81
N PRO A 496 37.44 65.02 19.48
CA PRO A 496 38.26 63.82 19.22
C PRO A 496 38.11 62.80 20.40
N VAL A 497 38.88 61.71 20.64
CA VAL A 497 40.08 61.04 20.05
C VAL A 497 39.75 59.51 20.00
N SER A 498 40.55 58.41 20.09
CA SER A 498 41.97 57.93 20.14
C SER A 498 41.89 56.37 19.99
N SER A 499 42.92 55.51 19.92
CA SER A 499 44.31 55.45 19.39
C SER A 499 44.86 54.03 19.76
N THR A 500 45.92 53.40 19.21
CA THR A 500 46.90 53.72 18.14
C THR A 500 47.58 52.42 17.61
N THR A 501 47.44 52.11 16.31
CA THR A 501 48.54 51.68 15.36
C THR A 501 49.36 50.36 15.52
N PRO A 502 50.07 49.86 14.46
CA PRO A 502 49.76 49.82 13.01
C PRO A 502 50.30 48.60 12.17
N VAL A 503 49.88 48.51 10.89
CA VAL A 503 50.49 47.87 9.68
C VAL A 503 50.78 46.33 9.67
N SER A 504 50.95 45.63 8.53
CA SER A 504 51.18 46.07 7.13
C SER A 504 50.47 45.21 6.04
N SER A 505 50.82 45.41 4.77
CA SER A 505 49.98 45.14 3.58
C SER A 505 50.51 44.09 2.58
N SER A 506 49.71 43.89 1.51
CA SER A 506 50.03 43.38 0.15
C SER A 506 49.62 41.94 -0.21
N THR A 507 49.18 41.80 -1.48
CA THR A 507 48.72 40.57 -2.16
C THR A 507 49.67 40.20 -3.29
N PRO A 508 49.68 38.92 -3.71
CA PRO A 508 49.70 38.65 -5.15
C PRO A 508 48.72 37.56 -5.62
N VAL A 509 48.68 37.42 -6.94
CA VAL A 509 47.80 36.57 -7.76
C VAL A 509 48.26 35.10 -7.79
N SER A 510 47.34 34.21 -8.15
CA SER A 510 47.45 32.79 -8.53
C SER A 510 48.82 32.22 -8.95
N SER A 511 49.09 30.96 -8.58
CA SER A 511 49.33 29.87 -9.57
C SER A 511 49.57 28.47 -8.93
N THR A 512 49.32 27.44 -9.74
CA THR A 512 49.83 26.04 -9.66
C THR A 512 49.74 25.25 -8.36
N THR A 513 48.96 24.15 -8.42
CA THR A 513 49.29 22.90 -7.73
C THR A 513 50.64 22.32 -8.20
N PRO A 514 51.41 21.72 -7.28
CA PRO A 514 52.20 20.53 -7.58
C PRO A 514 51.58 19.28 -6.92
N ILE A 515 51.87 18.10 -7.47
CA ILE A 515 51.30 16.82 -7.04
C ILE A 515 52.40 15.90 -6.47
N SER A 516 52.05 15.17 -5.40
CA SER A 516 52.67 13.94 -4.88
C SER A 516 54.08 13.93 -4.23
N SER A 517 54.07 13.43 -2.99
CA SER A 517 54.90 12.34 -2.42
C SER A 517 56.44 12.45 -2.33
N SER A 518 56.96 12.16 -1.13
CA SER A 518 57.80 10.95 -0.92
C SER A 518 57.94 10.55 0.56
N THR A 519 57.98 9.24 0.80
CA THR A 519 58.32 8.55 2.07
C THR A 519 59.81 8.65 2.41
N PRO A 520 60.23 8.59 3.70
CA PRO A 520 60.67 7.30 4.30
C PRO A 520 60.13 7.06 5.75
N ILE A 521 59.64 5.88 6.16
CA ILE A 521 60.30 4.60 6.50
C ILE A 521 60.82 4.48 7.97
N SER A 522 60.01 3.76 8.78
CA SER A 522 60.34 2.78 9.86
C SER A 522 61.04 3.12 11.20
N SER A 523 60.52 2.47 12.27
CA SER A 523 61.16 2.07 13.56
C SER A 523 61.51 3.16 14.60
N SER A 524 61.46 2.95 15.94
CA SER A 524 61.00 1.80 16.78
C SER A 524 60.57 2.24 18.21
N THR A 525 59.98 1.32 18.98
CA THR A 525 59.52 1.35 20.40
C THR A 525 60.63 1.74 21.44
N PRO A 526 60.33 2.14 22.73
CA PRO A 526 59.28 1.56 23.61
C PRO A 526 58.58 2.39 24.75
N ILE A 527 57.43 1.88 25.21
CA ILE A 527 56.94 1.67 26.61
C ILE A 527 56.79 2.84 27.64
N SER A 528 55.51 3.09 27.98
CA SER A 528 54.85 3.33 29.30
C SER A 528 55.21 4.46 30.31
N SER A 529 54.16 5.26 30.59
CA SER A 529 53.62 5.68 31.92
C SER A 529 54.45 6.46 32.97
N SER A 530 53.94 7.61 33.41
CA SER A 530 53.47 7.79 34.81
C SER A 530 52.60 9.05 35.02
N THR A 531 51.78 9.03 36.07
CA THR A 531 50.82 10.05 36.53
C THR A 531 51.41 11.06 37.53
N PRO A 532 50.64 12.10 37.90
CA PRO A 532 50.18 12.24 39.30
C PRO A 532 48.63 12.38 39.36
N ILE A 533 47.82 11.83 40.29
CA ILE A 533 47.91 11.46 41.73
C ILE A 533 48.10 12.70 42.63
N SER A 534 47.12 13.11 43.45
CA SER A 534 46.75 12.50 44.74
C SER A 534 45.35 12.99 45.19
N SER A 535 44.37 12.16 45.59
CA SER A 535 44.16 11.50 46.91
C SER A 535 43.52 12.42 48.00
N SER A 536 42.69 11.98 48.96
CA SER A 536 42.40 10.61 49.42
C SER A 536 41.10 10.44 50.26
N THR A 537 40.42 9.29 50.06
CA THR A 537 39.68 8.44 51.03
C THR A 537 38.34 8.86 51.72
N PRO A 538 37.46 7.89 52.10
CA PRO A 538 36.08 8.13 52.57
C PRO A 538 35.75 7.60 53.99
N ILE A 539 34.49 7.75 54.44
CA ILE A 539 33.90 7.05 55.61
C ILE A 539 32.50 6.48 55.25
N SER A 540 32.06 5.44 55.97
CA SER A 540 31.03 4.46 55.62
C SER A 540 29.55 4.84 55.81
N SER A 541 28.68 3.93 55.33
CA SER A 541 27.20 3.90 55.36
C SER A 541 26.52 3.89 56.73
N THR A 542 25.26 4.34 56.77
CA THR A 542 24.25 3.93 57.76
C THR A 542 22.92 3.51 57.11
N THR A 543 22.18 2.65 57.80
CA THR A 543 20.91 1.98 57.41
C THR A 543 19.67 2.90 57.33
N PRO A 544 18.55 2.45 56.72
CA PRO A 544 17.42 3.31 56.36
C PRO A 544 16.51 3.71 57.54
N ILE A 545 15.73 4.77 57.33
CA ILE A 545 14.63 5.23 58.22
C ILE A 545 13.34 5.34 57.39
N SER A 546 12.22 4.96 58.00
CA SER A 546 10.93 4.79 57.32
C SER A 546 10.13 6.08 57.12
N SER A 547 9.25 6.05 56.11
CA SER A 547 7.93 6.69 56.07
C SER A 547 7.78 8.14 56.56
N THR A 548 7.60 9.06 55.61
CA THR A 548 6.72 10.23 55.78
C THR A 548 5.51 10.10 54.86
N THR A 549 4.34 10.47 55.37
CA THR A 549 3.03 10.32 54.72
C THR A 549 2.85 11.21 53.49
N PRO A 550 1.94 10.87 52.55
CA PRO A 550 1.62 11.74 51.42
C PRO A 550 1.12 13.11 51.89
N ILE A 551 1.55 14.17 51.18
CA ILE A 551 1.01 15.52 51.39
C ILE A 551 -0.35 15.57 50.71
N SER A 552 -1.39 15.90 51.48
CA SER A 552 -2.79 15.88 51.03
C SER A 552 -3.05 16.81 49.83
N SER A 553 -3.95 16.37 48.95
CA SER A 553 -4.48 17.16 47.85
C SER A 553 -5.26 18.39 48.33
N SER A 554 -4.61 19.56 48.35
CA SER A 554 -5.31 20.84 48.43
C SER A 554 -5.83 21.22 47.04
N SER A 555 -7.15 21.20 46.86
CA SER A 555 -7.82 21.57 45.61
C SER A 555 -7.55 23.02 45.23
N VAL A 556 -6.98 23.26 44.04
CA VAL A 556 -6.88 24.58 43.41
C VAL A 556 -7.38 24.45 41.98
N SER A 557 -8.52 25.09 41.67
CA SER A 557 -9.08 25.12 40.32
C SER A 557 -8.53 26.30 39.52
N ALA A 558 -7.99 26.00 38.33
CA ALA A 558 -7.55 26.96 37.29
C ALA A 558 -6.34 27.86 37.68
N THR A 559 -5.36 28.15 36.82
CA THR A 559 -5.13 27.76 35.41
C THR A 559 -3.66 27.39 35.19
N SER A 560 -3.38 26.18 34.69
CA SER A 560 -2.04 25.79 34.19
C SER A 560 -1.88 26.18 32.72
N ALA A 561 -1.82 27.48 32.46
CA ALA A 561 -1.21 27.95 31.22
C ALA A 561 0.24 27.43 31.16
N LEU A 562 0.64 26.83 30.04
CA LEU A 562 2.05 26.56 29.74
C LEU A 562 2.63 27.71 28.91
N PRO A 563 3.21 28.76 29.53
CA PRO A 563 3.83 29.85 28.79
C PRO A 563 4.97 29.31 27.93
N SER A 564 4.91 29.60 26.62
CA SER A 564 5.99 29.37 25.65
C SER A 564 6.45 27.90 25.52
N ALA A 565 5.61 26.93 25.89
CA ALA A 565 5.96 25.51 25.82
C ALA A 565 6.13 25.00 24.38
N THR A 566 6.87 23.90 24.26
CA THR A 566 7.13 23.18 23.01
C THR A 566 6.69 21.73 23.15
N ILE A 567 6.01 21.18 22.15
CA ILE A 567 5.51 19.79 22.16
C ILE A 567 5.80 19.14 20.82
N ASP A 568 6.54 18.04 20.80
CA ASP A 568 6.68 17.20 19.60
C ASP A 568 5.30 16.73 19.14
N SER A 569 4.96 16.91 17.86
CA SER A 569 3.65 16.56 17.29
C SER A 569 3.44 15.05 17.11
N LYS A 570 4.50 14.24 17.27
CA LYS A 570 4.46 12.77 17.16
C LYS A 570 3.32 12.15 17.99
N VAL A 571 2.66 11.15 17.42
CA VAL A 571 1.54 10.44 18.08
C VAL A 571 2.04 9.21 18.84
N LEU A 572 1.68 9.07 20.11
CA LEU A 572 1.89 7.83 20.86
C LEU A 572 0.72 6.86 20.62
N ILE A 573 0.97 5.71 20.00
CA ILE A 573 0.00 4.63 19.85
C ILE A 573 0.25 3.60 20.95
N ILE A 574 -0.73 3.44 21.85
CA ILE A 574 -0.72 2.41 22.88
C ILE A 574 -1.60 1.26 22.40
N ALA A 575 -1.01 0.06 22.32
CA ALA A 575 -1.67 -1.14 21.80
C ALA A 575 -1.21 -2.39 22.57
N LYS A 576 -1.93 -3.51 22.40
CA LYS A 576 -1.55 -4.81 22.97
C LYS A 576 -0.26 -5.35 22.36
N ASP A 577 -0.20 -5.28 21.03
CA ASP A 577 0.79 -5.90 20.16
C ASP A 577 0.96 -5.06 18.88
N LEU A 578 2.00 -5.39 18.11
CA LEU A 578 2.40 -4.69 16.88
C LEU A 578 1.29 -4.75 15.80
N VAL A 579 0.54 -5.85 15.81
CA VAL A 579 -0.70 -6.14 15.10
C VAL A 579 -1.72 -5.03 15.38
N THR A 580 -2.28 -4.98 16.59
CA THR A 580 -3.27 -3.98 17.03
C THR A 580 -2.78 -2.54 16.81
N ALA A 581 -1.47 -2.28 16.98
CA ALA A 581 -0.88 -0.96 16.75
C ALA A 581 -1.06 -0.45 15.30
N LYS A 582 -0.96 -1.33 14.30
CA LYS A 582 -1.05 -0.94 12.87
C LYS A 582 -2.46 -0.56 12.45
N LEU A 583 -3.47 -1.15 13.07
CA LEU A 583 -4.87 -0.74 12.91
C LEU A 583 -5.07 0.75 13.26
N GLY A 584 -4.35 1.26 14.27
CA GLY A 584 -4.30 2.68 14.62
C GLY A 584 -3.29 3.52 13.82
N SER A 585 -2.22 2.92 13.29
CA SER A 585 -1.12 3.65 12.63
C SER A 585 -1.31 3.85 11.12
N LEU A 586 -2.09 3.01 10.43
CA LEU A 586 -2.26 3.05 8.98
C LEU A 586 -2.74 4.42 8.47
N GLY A 587 -3.69 5.05 9.16
CA GLY A 587 -4.14 6.40 8.83
C GLY A 587 -3.07 7.47 9.01
N LEU A 588 -2.22 7.37 10.04
CA LEU A 588 -1.12 8.32 10.25
C LEU A 588 -0.04 8.15 9.18
N LEU A 589 0.30 6.91 8.82
CA LEU A 589 1.23 6.57 7.74
C LEU A 589 0.74 7.09 6.38
N ALA A 590 -0.57 7.09 6.13
CA ALA A 590 -1.17 7.66 4.92
C ALA A 590 -0.92 9.16 4.78
N TYR A 591 -1.15 9.93 5.86
CA TYR A 591 -0.90 11.37 5.89
C TYR A 591 0.60 11.73 5.94
N GLY A 592 1.44 10.82 6.44
CA GLY A 592 2.86 11.09 6.75
C GLY A 592 3.08 11.69 8.15
N ILE A 593 2.16 11.45 9.09
CA ILE A 593 2.24 11.93 10.48
C ILE A 593 3.16 11.01 11.29
N PRO A 594 4.22 11.51 11.96
CA PRO A 594 5.09 10.69 12.79
C PRO A 594 4.35 10.05 13.98
N PHE A 595 4.66 8.79 14.29
CA PHE A 595 4.09 8.06 15.42
C PHE A 595 5.12 7.12 16.09
N GLU A 596 4.78 6.67 17.30
CA GLU A 596 5.58 5.75 18.11
C GLU A 596 4.67 4.71 18.77
N ASN A 597 5.07 3.43 18.76
CA ASN A 597 4.25 2.33 19.27
C ASN A 597 4.70 1.89 20.67
N LEU A 598 3.82 2.01 21.67
CA LEU A 598 3.96 1.34 22.97
C LEU A 598 3.16 0.03 22.96
N LEU A 599 3.87 -1.09 22.97
CA LEU A 599 3.27 -2.43 23.02
C LEU A 599 3.15 -2.91 24.47
N VAL A 600 1.94 -3.28 24.88
CA VAL A 600 1.57 -3.52 26.28
C VAL A 600 1.04 -4.97 26.42
N PRO A 601 1.90 -5.94 26.76
CA PRO A 601 1.47 -7.31 27.02
C PRO A 601 0.57 -7.40 28.26
N SER A 602 -0.08 -8.55 28.48
CA SER A 602 -0.95 -8.79 29.65
C SER A 602 -0.21 -8.74 31.00
N THR A 603 1.12 -8.81 31.00
CA THR A 603 1.98 -8.55 32.19
C THR A 603 2.14 -7.07 32.52
N GLY A 604 1.66 -6.17 31.66
CA GLY A 604 1.98 -4.74 31.68
C GLY A 604 3.36 -4.42 31.11
N THR A 605 3.64 -3.13 30.95
CA THR A 605 4.94 -2.56 30.58
C THR A 605 5.11 -1.18 31.23
N GLN A 606 6.29 -0.55 31.12
CA GLN A 606 6.49 0.82 31.55
C GLN A 606 6.07 1.82 30.44
N LEU A 607 5.46 2.94 30.82
CA LEU A 607 5.21 4.05 29.87
C LEU A 607 6.55 4.67 29.39
N PRO A 608 6.63 5.14 28.14
CA PRO A 608 7.74 5.97 27.69
C PRO A 608 7.76 7.32 28.43
N VAL A 609 8.85 8.06 28.30
CA VAL A 609 8.97 9.41 28.86
C VAL A 609 8.03 10.34 28.09
N LEU A 610 6.88 10.69 28.67
CA LEU A 610 5.87 11.55 28.03
C LEU A 610 6.34 13.01 27.88
N ASN A 611 7.19 13.49 28.80
CA ASN A 611 7.72 14.85 28.80
C ASN A 611 9.16 14.90 29.33
N SER A 612 10.00 15.72 28.72
CA SER A 612 11.41 15.91 29.12
C SER A 612 11.61 17.08 30.10
N SER A 613 10.64 17.99 30.20
CA SER A 613 10.59 19.05 31.23
C SER A 613 9.15 19.47 31.52
N ARG A 614 8.93 20.53 32.31
CA ARG A 614 7.59 21.13 32.52
C ARG A 614 7.06 21.91 31.30
N THR A 615 7.89 22.18 30.30
CA THR A 615 7.53 22.94 29.08
C THR A 615 7.97 22.25 27.80
N ALA A 616 8.39 20.99 27.88
CA ALA A 616 8.81 20.15 26.75
C ALA A 616 8.08 18.79 26.79
N GLY A 617 7.03 18.66 25.99
CA GLY A 617 6.26 17.42 25.81
C GLY A 617 6.74 16.62 24.60
N ASN A 618 6.71 15.29 24.69
CA ASN A 618 7.30 14.40 23.68
C ASN A 618 6.27 13.80 22.70
N TYR A 619 4.97 14.04 22.91
CA TYR A 619 3.89 13.55 22.04
C TYR A 619 2.72 14.54 21.93
N GLY A 620 2.25 14.79 20.71
CA GLY A 620 1.20 15.78 20.39
C GLY A 620 -0.21 15.20 20.41
N GLY A 621 -0.31 13.88 20.31
CA GLY A 621 -1.55 13.11 20.40
C GLY A 621 -1.29 11.71 20.96
N ILE A 622 -2.34 11.07 21.47
CA ILE A 622 -2.29 9.69 21.96
C ILE A 622 -3.43 8.90 21.32
N ILE A 623 -3.16 7.70 20.81
CA ILE A 623 -4.18 6.72 20.39
C ILE A 623 -4.09 5.53 21.33
N VAL A 624 -5.24 5.03 21.81
CA VAL A 624 -5.33 3.77 22.58
C VAL A 624 -6.32 2.84 21.88
N LEU A 625 -5.97 1.56 21.72
CA LEU A 625 -6.85 0.55 21.14
C LEU A 625 -7.31 -0.47 22.20
N ASP A 626 -8.52 -1.00 22.05
CA ASP A 626 -9.09 -2.11 22.83
C ASP A 626 -9.12 -1.89 24.37
N SER A 627 -9.08 -0.64 24.85
CA SER A 627 -8.77 -0.28 26.25
C SER A 627 -7.45 -0.85 26.81
N ILE A 628 -6.61 -1.48 25.97
CA ILE A 628 -5.54 -2.42 26.38
C ILE A 628 -6.08 -3.53 27.30
N SER A 629 -7.30 -3.99 27.05
CA SER A 629 -8.03 -4.92 27.92
C SER A 629 -7.67 -6.38 27.65
N TYR A 630 -7.41 -7.13 28.72
CA TYR A 630 -7.19 -8.57 28.71
C TYR A 630 -8.11 -9.26 29.73
N GLU A 631 -8.40 -10.55 29.52
CA GLU A 631 -9.07 -11.39 30.50
C GLU A 631 -8.07 -11.93 31.52
N TYR A 632 -8.30 -11.59 32.79
CA TYR A 632 -7.56 -12.10 33.95
C TYR A 632 -8.48 -12.99 34.79
N PRO A 633 -7.98 -13.73 35.81
CA PRO A 633 -8.83 -14.53 36.69
C PRO A 633 -9.92 -13.73 37.43
N GLU A 634 -9.74 -12.42 37.56
CA GLU A 634 -10.72 -11.50 38.15
C GLU A 634 -11.72 -10.91 37.12
N GLY A 635 -11.57 -11.24 35.83
CA GLY A 635 -12.33 -10.70 34.71
C GLY A 635 -11.52 -9.76 33.81
N TRP A 636 -12.22 -9.04 32.93
CA TRP A 636 -11.62 -8.13 31.94
C TRP A 636 -11.17 -6.81 32.57
N ARG A 637 -9.91 -6.43 32.34
CA ARG A 637 -9.35 -5.12 32.75
C ARG A 637 -8.17 -4.71 31.87
N SER A 638 -7.84 -3.42 31.88
CA SER A 638 -6.66 -2.89 31.21
C SER A 638 -5.36 -3.46 31.81
N ALA A 639 -4.34 -3.66 30.96
CA ALA A 639 -2.96 -3.89 31.41
C ALA A 639 -2.20 -2.59 31.76
N ILE A 640 -2.73 -1.41 31.36
CA ILE A 640 -2.25 -0.11 31.85
C ILE A 640 -2.82 0.10 33.26
N THR A 641 -1.96 0.37 34.24
CA THR A 641 -2.38 0.50 35.66
C THR A 641 -3.12 1.81 35.93
N THR A 642 -3.80 1.93 37.06
CA THR A 642 -4.48 3.18 37.47
C THR A 642 -3.50 4.35 37.58
N GLU A 643 -2.29 4.12 38.06
CA GLU A 643 -1.22 5.12 38.19
C GLU A 643 -0.68 5.55 36.83
N GLN A 644 -0.60 4.61 35.88
CA GLN A 644 -0.21 4.90 34.50
C GLN A 644 -1.30 5.69 33.77
N TRP A 645 -2.57 5.32 33.93
CA TRP A 645 -3.70 6.12 33.43
C TRP A 645 -3.71 7.53 34.04
N THR A 646 -3.45 7.67 35.35
CA THR A 646 -3.28 8.99 35.98
C THR A 646 -2.10 9.77 35.38
N THR A 647 -0.98 9.11 35.10
CA THR A 647 0.20 9.74 34.45
C THR A 647 -0.14 10.26 33.05
N ILE A 648 -0.85 9.46 32.24
CA ILE A 648 -1.33 9.85 30.91
C ILE A 648 -2.34 11.00 30.99
N HIS A 649 -3.31 10.92 31.91
CA HIS A 649 -4.32 11.97 32.11
C HIS A 649 -3.71 13.30 32.57
N ASN A 650 -2.71 13.27 33.45
CA ASN A 650 -1.97 14.46 33.86
C ASN A 650 -1.21 15.05 32.66
N TYR A 651 -0.54 14.22 31.85
CA TYR A 651 0.12 14.69 30.63
C TYR A 651 -0.86 15.38 29.66
N GLN A 652 -2.08 14.84 29.49
CA GLN A 652 -3.13 15.50 28.71
C GLN A 652 -3.48 16.90 29.24
N THR A 653 -3.67 17.06 30.56
CA THR A 653 -4.07 18.35 31.15
C THR A 653 -2.92 19.35 31.25
N ASP A 654 -1.70 18.87 31.50
CA ASP A 654 -0.50 19.71 31.57
C ASP A 654 -0.18 20.28 30.18
N PHE A 655 -0.17 19.43 29.15
CA PHE A 655 0.28 19.80 27.80
C PHE A 655 -0.85 20.10 26.80
N ASN A 656 -2.12 20.03 27.21
CA ASN A 656 -3.31 20.17 26.35
C ASN A 656 -3.32 19.13 25.19
N VAL A 657 -2.86 17.91 25.46
CA VAL A 657 -2.74 16.82 24.48
C VAL A 657 -4.04 16.02 24.37
N ARG A 658 -4.50 15.78 23.14
CA ARG A 658 -5.74 15.06 22.82
C ARG A 658 -5.51 13.54 22.76
N MET A 659 -6.49 12.77 23.23
CA MET A 659 -6.47 11.30 23.19
C MET A 659 -7.60 10.76 22.30
N VAL A 660 -7.29 9.84 21.39
CA VAL A 660 -8.27 9.00 20.70
C VAL A 660 -8.29 7.62 21.36
N ARG A 661 -9.48 7.03 21.49
CA ARG A 661 -9.67 5.65 21.95
C ARG A 661 -10.53 4.89 20.94
N ILE A 662 -10.06 3.72 20.53
CA ILE A 662 -10.61 2.92 19.42
C ILE A 662 -10.99 1.53 19.93
N ASN A 663 -12.09 0.96 19.42
CA ASN A 663 -12.63 -0.34 19.83
C ASN A 663 -12.92 -0.42 21.34
N GLU A 664 -13.53 0.64 21.89
CA GLU A 664 -13.83 0.76 23.31
C GLU A 664 -15.22 0.23 23.67
N TYR A 665 -15.37 -0.33 24.86
CA TYR A 665 -16.67 -0.68 25.41
C TYR A 665 -17.34 0.56 26.05
N PRO A 666 -18.61 0.88 25.76
CA PRO A 666 -19.31 2.03 26.34
C PRO A 666 -19.37 1.97 27.88
N GLY A 667 -18.92 3.04 28.55
CA GLY A 667 -18.93 3.08 30.01
C GLY A 667 -18.67 4.47 30.60
N SER A 668 -18.54 4.53 31.93
CA SER A 668 -18.33 5.78 32.68
C SER A 668 -17.05 6.53 32.26
N SER A 669 -16.00 5.82 31.84
CA SER A 669 -14.76 6.41 31.29
C SER A 669 -14.95 7.12 29.94
N SER A 670 -16.11 6.98 29.30
CA SER A 670 -16.53 7.67 28.07
C SER A 670 -17.86 8.40 28.21
N GLY A 671 -18.39 8.55 29.44
CA GLY A 671 -19.68 9.23 29.69
C GLY A 671 -20.89 8.57 29.03
N THR A 672 -20.82 7.25 28.81
CA THR A 672 -21.82 6.46 28.08
C THR A 672 -22.21 5.18 28.80
N VAL A 673 -23.30 4.56 28.36
CA VAL A 673 -23.68 3.17 28.67
C VAL A 673 -24.11 2.44 27.39
N PRO A 674 -23.98 1.10 27.33
CA PRO A 674 -24.50 0.31 26.21
C PRO A 674 -26.03 0.30 26.22
N VAL A 675 -26.64 0.31 25.04
CA VAL A 675 -28.11 0.26 24.85
C VAL A 675 -28.61 -1.19 24.69
N GLY A 676 -27.71 -2.14 24.43
CA GLY A 676 -28.01 -3.56 24.34
C GLY A 676 -26.75 -4.41 24.35
N GLY A 677 -26.78 -5.56 23.68
CA GLY A 677 -25.58 -6.35 23.39
C GLY A 677 -24.70 -5.71 22.31
N GLY A 678 -23.66 -6.43 21.89
CA GLY A 678 -22.90 -6.06 20.70
C GLY A 678 -23.64 -6.38 19.40
N CYS A 679 -23.22 -5.71 18.32
CA CYS A 679 -23.66 -5.93 16.95
C CYS A 679 -22.40 -6.03 16.04
N CYS A 680 -22.45 -6.62 14.86
CA CYS A 680 -23.51 -7.41 14.28
C CYS A 680 -23.00 -8.79 13.86
N ASN A 681 -23.89 -9.77 13.73
CA ASN A 681 -23.55 -11.06 13.15
C ASN A 681 -23.19 -10.90 11.65
N ALA A 682 -22.46 -11.86 11.08
CA ALA A 682 -22.17 -11.86 9.64
C ALA A 682 -23.46 -11.79 8.80
N GLY A 683 -23.46 -11.04 7.69
CA GLY A 683 -24.66 -10.78 6.88
C GLY A 683 -25.61 -9.71 7.48
N VAL A 684 -25.21 -9.02 8.55
CA VAL A 684 -26.03 -7.99 9.22
C VAL A 684 -25.27 -6.68 9.31
N ASN A 685 -25.82 -5.63 8.70
CA ASN A 685 -25.30 -4.27 8.72
C ASN A 685 -26.15 -3.37 9.66
N GLN A 686 -25.48 -2.48 10.40
CA GLN A 686 -26.09 -1.35 11.10
C GLN A 686 -25.26 -0.09 10.79
N PRO A 687 -25.58 0.66 9.71
CA PRO A 687 -24.64 1.60 9.10
C PRO A 687 -24.24 2.74 10.04
N VAL A 688 -22.99 3.19 9.98
CA VAL A 688 -22.43 4.25 10.83
C VAL A 688 -22.23 5.55 10.06
N TYR A 689 -22.47 6.69 10.71
CA TYR A 689 -22.32 8.03 10.13
C TYR A 689 -21.84 9.06 11.16
N PHE A 690 -21.10 10.09 10.71
CA PHE A 690 -20.86 11.28 11.50
C PHE A 690 -22.17 12.06 11.69
N SER A 691 -22.56 12.37 12.92
CA SER A 691 -23.69 13.24 13.24
C SER A 691 -23.29 14.69 13.49
N ASP A 692 -22.04 14.93 13.86
CA ASP A 692 -21.42 16.25 13.96
C ASP A 692 -19.93 16.13 13.59
N VAL A 693 -19.41 17.13 12.88
CA VAL A 693 -18.02 17.24 12.42
C VAL A 693 -17.36 18.56 12.82
N SER A 694 -18.04 19.39 13.60
CA SER A 694 -17.60 20.76 13.94
C SER A 694 -16.25 20.82 14.65
N ASP A 695 -15.94 19.86 15.53
CA ASP A 695 -14.65 19.79 16.25
C ASP A 695 -13.47 19.35 15.37
N PHE A 696 -13.72 18.94 14.12
CA PHE A 696 -12.74 18.42 13.17
C PHE A 696 -13.09 18.77 11.72
N SER A 697 -13.64 19.97 11.51
CA SER A 697 -14.15 20.44 10.20
C SER A 697 -13.13 20.36 9.07
N THR A 698 -11.83 20.51 9.36
CA THR A 698 -10.71 20.35 8.41
C THR A 698 -10.61 18.95 7.80
N ALA A 699 -11.24 17.94 8.40
CA ALA A 699 -11.38 16.61 7.81
C ALA A 699 -12.19 16.63 6.50
N ASN A 700 -13.03 17.65 6.26
CA ASN A 700 -13.89 17.79 5.08
C ASN A 700 -14.78 16.56 4.79
N VAL A 701 -15.10 15.76 5.81
CA VAL A 701 -16.08 14.66 5.76
C VAL A 701 -17.50 15.18 5.98
N LYS A 702 -18.50 14.50 5.41
CA LYS A 702 -19.91 14.91 5.44
C LYS A 702 -20.69 14.26 6.60
N VAL A 703 -21.55 15.05 7.25
CA VAL A 703 -22.53 14.53 8.22
C VAL A 703 -23.61 13.70 7.54
N ASN A 704 -24.18 12.75 8.28
CA ASN A 704 -25.28 11.86 7.89
C ASN A 704 -25.00 10.95 6.67
N ALA A 705 -23.73 10.88 6.22
CA ALA A 705 -23.29 10.00 5.15
C ALA A 705 -22.99 8.59 5.72
N GLY A 706 -24.00 7.71 5.72
CA GLY A 706 -23.87 6.34 6.23
C GLY A 706 -22.89 5.46 5.43
N VAL A 707 -22.13 4.62 6.13
CA VAL A 707 -21.28 3.54 5.58
C VAL A 707 -21.54 2.22 6.32
N THR A 708 -21.24 1.07 5.70
CA THR A 708 -21.53 -0.26 6.28
C THR A 708 -20.72 -0.56 7.54
N THR A 709 -21.30 -1.26 8.51
CA THR A 709 -20.58 -1.84 9.66
C THR A 709 -20.41 -3.36 9.55
N GLU A 710 -20.76 -3.95 8.41
CA GLU A 710 -20.60 -5.40 8.22
C GLU A 710 -19.13 -5.83 8.41
N GLY A 711 -18.94 -6.91 9.17
CA GLY A 711 -17.62 -7.40 9.60
C GLY A 711 -16.96 -6.60 10.74
N LEU A 712 -17.45 -5.40 11.08
CA LEU A 712 -16.96 -4.61 12.22
C LEU A 712 -17.87 -4.83 13.44
N TYR A 713 -17.35 -5.48 14.48
CA TYR A 713 -18.05 -5.58 15.76
C TYR A 713 -18.16 -4.19 16.42
N HIS A 714 -19.26 -3.93 17.11
CA HIS A 714 -19.57 -2.65 17.73
C HIS A 714 -20.60 -2.78 18.87
N VAL A 715 -20.68 -1.77 19.73
CA VAL A 715 -21.62 -1.76 20.87
C VAL A 715 -22.41 -0.44 20.87
N PRO A 716 -23.64 -0.41 20.34
CA PRO A 716 -24.48 0.79 20.30
C PRO A 716 -24.71 1.38 21.70
N ALA A 717 -24.42 2.68 21.85
CA ALA A 717 -24.37 3.36 23.14
C ALA A 717 -25.42 4.47 23.30
N SER A 718 -25.55 4.99 24.52
CA SER A 718 -26.22 6.24 24.86
C SER A 718 -25.39 7.06 25.85
N VAL A 719 -25.53 8.38 25.83
CA VAL A 719 -24.80 9.31 26.71
C VAL A 719 -25.50 9.41 28.07
N THR A 720 -24.72 9.34 29.15
CA THR A 720 -25.23 9.51 30.53
C THR A 720 -25.11 10.95 31.04
N ASP A 721 -24.16 11.74 30.51
CA ASP A 721 -23.99 13.15 30.86
C ASP A 721 -23.61 13.99 29.63
N ALA A 722 -24.56 14.77 29.12
CA ALA A 722 -24.38 15.65 27.98
C ALA A 722 -23.54 16.92 28.30
N ALA A 723 -23.29 17.23 29.58
CA ALA A 723 -22.46 18.38 29.95
C ALA A 723 -20.95 18.09 29.76
N THR A 724 -20.53 16.82 29.86
CA THR A 724 -19.15 16.38 29.61
C THR A 724 -18.97 15.56 28.33
N THR A 725 -20.05 15.15 27.66
CA THR A 725 -20.00 14.16 26.56
C THR A 725 -20.86 14.57 25.36
N LYS A 726 -20.20 14.85 24.24
CA LYS A 726 -20.81 15.23 22.94
C LYS A 726 -20.86 14.03 22.00
N VAL A 727 -22.00 13.78 21.35
CA VAL A 727 -22.13 12.74 20.30
C VAL A 727 -21.62 13.28 18.96
N VAL A 728 -20.71 12.56 18.31
CA VAL A 728 -20.15 12.94 17.00
C VAL A 728 -20.36 11.90 15.90
N ALA A 729 -20.58 10.63 16.24
CA ALA A 729 -21.03 9.61 15.29
C ALA A 729 -22.16 8.75 15.88
N LYS A 730 -23.02 8.26 14.99
CA LYS A 730 -24.19 7.43 15.31
C LYS A 730 -24.25 6.20 14.42
N PHE A 731 -24.90 5.16 14.92
CA PHE A 731 -25.37 4.04 14.13
C PHE A 731 -26.81 4.28 13.69
N GLY A 732 -27.14 3.86 12.47
CA GLY A 732 -28.49 3.80 11.93
C GLY A 732 -29.32 2.67 12.51
N ALA A 733 -30.53 2.48 11.99
CA ALA A 733 -31.31 1.28 12.28
C ALA A 733 -30.67 0.05 11.62
N GLY A 734 -30.63 -1.07 12.34
CA GLY A 734 -30.00 -2.31 11.88
C GLY A 734 -29.71 -3.26 13.04
N GLY A 735 -29.53 -4.55 12.76
CA GLY A 735 -29.15 -5.55 13.76
C GLY A 735 -30.06 -5.74 14.99
N GLY A 736 -31.28 -5.20 14.96
CA GLY A 736 -32.21 -5.17 16.10
C GLY A 736 -32.19 -3.86 16.91
N PHE A 737 -31.33 -2.91 16.54
CA PHE A 737 -31.24 -1.58 17.14
C PHE A 737 -32.01 -0.53 16.35
N VAL A 738 -32.45 0.52 17.05
CA VAL A 738 -33.09 1.70 16.47
C VAL A 738 -32.07 2.69 15.92
N ASP A 739 -32.52 3.55 15.00
CA ASP A 739 -31.73 4.66 14.47
C ASP A 739 -31.28 5.64 15.56
N GLY A 740 -30.11 6.24 15.34
CA GLY A 740 -29.59 7.32 16.15
C GLY A 740 -28.88 6.90 17.44
N THR A 741 -28.65 5.60 17.65
CA THR A 741 -27.80 5.10 18.75
C THR A 741 -26.35 5.55 18.57
N VAL A 742 -25.61 5.72 19.67
CA VAL A 742 -24.30 6.40 19.64
C VAL A 742 -23.19 5.43 19.20
N ALA A 743 -22.38 5.87 18.23
CA ALA A 743 -21.20 5.16 17.72
C ALA A 743 -19.88 5.79 18.16
N ALA A 744 -19.86 7.11 18.35
CA ALA A 744 -18.70 7.81 18.91
C ALA A 744 -19.06 9.10 19.64
N VAL A 745 -18.20 9.44 20.62
CA VAL A 745 -18.31 10.65 21.43
C VAL A 745 -16.99 11.41 21.52
N ILE A 746 -17.07 12.72 21.76
CA ILE A 746 -15.97 13.51 22.31
C ILE A 746 -16.34 13.85 23.77
N ASN A 747 -15.43 13.53 24.69
CA ASN A 747 -15.56 13.93 26.09
C ASN A 747 -14.67 15.14 26.41
N ASN A 748 -15.14 15.99 27.31
CA ASN A 748 -14.36 16.99 28.02
C ASN A 748 -14.48 16.76 29.53
N PHE A 749 -13.48 16.10 30.10
CA PHE A 749 -13.41 15.85 31.54
C PHE A 749 -12.49 16.87 32.20
N SER A 750 -13.04 18.04 32.52
CA SER A 750 -12.36 19.12 33.25
C SER A 750 -11.05 19.59 32.60
N GLY A 751 -11.03 19.78 31.28
CA GLY A 751 -9.84 20.10 30.50
C GLY A 751 -9.28 18.91 29.71
N ARG A 752 -9.53 17.69 30.18
CA ARG A 752 -9.05 16.46 29.52
C ARG A 752 -9.96 16.07 28.35
N GLU A 753 -9.47 16.28 27.13
CA GLU A 753 -10.17 15.97 25.89
C GLU A 753 -9.92 14.52 25.42
N GLN A 754 -10.98 13.76 25.09
CA GLN A 754 -10.83 12.45 24.41
C GLN A 754 -11.92 12.20 23.36
N PHE A 755 -11.58 11.52 22.25
CA PHE A 755 -12.51 11.05 21.20
C PHE A 755 -12.60 9.52 21.31
N VAL A 756 -13.79 8.96 21.49
CA VAL A 756 -14.00 7.53 21.76
C VAL A 756 -14.88 6.88 20.69
N TRP A 757 -14.43 5.77 20.11
CA TRP A 757 -15.16 4.95 19.13
C TRP A 757 -15.63 3.62 19.74
N PHE A 758 -16.92 3.31 19.60
CA PHE A 758 -17.54 2.08 20.11
C PHE A 758 -17.66 0.98 19.04
N LEU A 759 -16.68 0.90 18.14
CA LEU A 759 -16.56 -0.13 17.11
C LEU A 759 -15.10 -0.55 16.86
N SER A 760 -14.94 -1.80 16.43
CA SER A 760 -13.69 -2.39 15.97
C SER A 760 -13.19 -1.75 14.68
N TRP A 761 -11.90 -1.93 14.40
CA TRP A 761 -11.17 -1.08 13.45
C TRP A 761 -10.26 -1.91 12.57
N ALA A 762 -10.43 -1.83 11.25
CA ALA A 762 -9.61 -2.57 10.29
C ALA A 762 -9.50 -1.85 8.93
N PRO A 763 -8.77 -0.71 8.84
CA PRO A 763 -8.65 0.08 7.61
C PRO A 763 -7.93 -0.66 6.45
N GLU A 764 -7.24 -1.76 6.76
CA GLU A 764 -6.63 -2.69 5.80
C GLU A 764 -7.64 -3.35 4.84
N TRP A 765 -8.88 -3.62 5.31
CA TRP A 765 -9.93 -4.23 4.50
C TRP A 765 -11.25 -3.43 4.49
N SER A 766 -11.55 -2.67 5.55
CA SER A 766 -12.80 -1.94 5.72
C SER A 766 -12.71 -0.50 5.22
N LEU A 767 -13.54 -0.15 4.23
CA LEU A 767 -13.75 1.24 3.82
C LEU A 767 -14.23 2.12 4.98
N THR A 768 -14.92 1.55 5.97
CA THR A 768 -15.53 2.28 7.08
C THR A 768 -14.49 2.72 8.09
N SER A 769 -13.55 1.85 8.47
CA SER A 769 -12.41 2.29 9.29
C SER A 769 -11.53 3.30 8.55
N SER A 770 -11.33 3.10 7.24
CA SER A 770 -10.63 4.08 6.39
C SER A 770 -11.39 5.41 6.26
N TYR A 771 -12.71 5.44 6.32
CA TYR A 771 -13.51 6.68 6.33
C TYR A 771 -13.46 7.40 7.69
N LEU A 772 -13.68 6.66 8.77
CA LEU A 772 -13.88 7.25 10.08
C LEU A 772 -12.59 7.77 10.72
N GLN A 773 -11.42 7.27 10.31
CA GLN A 773 -10.11 7.72 10.82
C GLN A 773 -9.86 9.22 10.60
N HIS A 774 -10.32 9.78 9.47
CA HIS A 774 -10.09 11.19 9.14
C HIS A 774 -10.69 12.15 10.18
N GLY A 775 -11.83 11.78 10.78
CA GLY A 775 -12.44 12.58 11.84
C GLY A 775 -11.55 12.67 13.08
N HIS A 776 -11.07 11.53 13.59
CA HIS A 776 -10.26 11.51 14.81
C HIS A 776 -8.82 12.01 14.58
N ILE A 777 -8.22 11.78 13.40
CA ILE A 777 -6.88 12.27 13.05
C ILE A 777 -6.87 13.81 13.01
N HIS A 778 -7.82 14.43 12.29
CA HIS A 778 -7.94 15.89 12.24
C HIS A 778 -8.34 16.49 13.60
N TRP A 779 -9.18 15.81 14.37
CA TRP A 779 -9.51 16.24 15.72
C TRP A 779 -8.28 16.25 16.64
N MET A 780 -7.53 15.15 16.71
CA MET A 780 -6.38 14.98 17.60
C MET A 780 -5.28 15.99 17.30
N THR A 781 -4.92 16.12 16.02
CA THR A 781 -3.91 17.09 15.51
C THR A 781 -4.41 18.54 15.47
N ARG A 782 -5.69 18.79 15.76
CA ARG A 782 -6.38 20.09 15.56
C ARG A 782 -6.24 20.62 14.12
N GLY A 783 -6.05 19.73 13.14
CA GLY A 783 -5.80 20.05 11.74
C GLY A 783 -4.42 20.68 11.45
N LEU A 784 -3.49 20.65 12.41
CA LEU A 784 -2.14 21.18 12.31
C LEU A 784 -1.13 20.03 12.48
N PHE A 785 -0.49 19.59 11.40
CA PHE A 785 0.40 18.41 11.46
C PHE A 785 1.47 18.40 10.37
N LEU A 786 2.56 17.67 10.64
CA LEU A 786 3.50 17.25 9.60
C LEU A 786 2.82 16.18 8.74
N GLY A 787 2.84 16.35 7.43
CA GLY A 787 2.12 15.52 6.49
C GLY A 787 1.16 16.30 5.61
N LYS A 788 0.45 15.58 4.74
CA LYS A 788 -0.46 16.10 3.71
C LYS A 788 -1.67 15.18 3.52
N ARG A 789 -2.79 15.74 3.06
CA ARG A 789 -3.82 14.96 2.33
C ARG A 789 -3.87 15.45 0.88
N LYS A 790 -3.90 14.51 -0.06
CA LYS A 790 -4.20 14.71 -1.47
C LYS A 790 -4.99 13.50 -1.96
N THR A 791 -5.93 13.70 -2.87
CA THR A 791 -6.73 12.62 -3.45
C THR A 791 -6.45 12.55 -4.94
N HIS A 792 -5.71 11.51 -5.33
CA HIS A 792 -5.31 11.28 -6.72
C HIS A 792 -6.10 10.13 -7.32
N VAL A 793 -6.63 10.33 -8.52
CA VAL A 793 -7.32 9.30 -9.30
C VAL A 793 -6.84 9.40 -10.74
N LEU A 794 -6.08 8.40 -11.16
CA LEU A 794 -5.59 8.25 -12.52
C LEU A 794 -6.13 6.94 -13.07
N ALA A 795 -7.04 7.01 -14.02
CA ALA A 795 -7.50 5.85 -14.79
C ALA A 795 -6.68 5.79 -16.08
N GLN A 796 -5.84 4.75 -16.19
CA GLN A 796 -5.07 4.47 -17.39
C GLN A 796 -5.88 3.56 -18.31
N ILE A 797 -5.88 3.90 -19.59
CA ILE A 797 -6.49 3.12 -20.67
C ILE A 797 -5.37 2.51 -21.49
N ASP A 798 -5.13 1.22 -21.25
CA ASP A 798 -4.17 0.39 -21.97
C ASP A 798 -4.71 -0.01 -23.36
N ASP A 799 -3.88 -0.66 -24.18
CA ASP A 799 -4.18 -1.13 -25.55
C ASP A 799 -4.64 -0.07 -26.59
N VAL A 800 -4.45 1.23 -26.37
CA VAL A 800 -4.99 2.25 -27.29
C VAL A 800 -4.33 2.14 -28.68
N MET A 801 -5.18 2.13 -29.72
CA MET A 801 -4.92 1.78 -31.13
C MET A 801 -4.93 0.28 -31.48
N LEU A 802 -4.93 -0.63 -30.50
CA LEU A 802 -5.14 -2.07 -30.78
C LEU A 802 -6.63 -2.41 -30.93
N ALA A 803 -6.88 -3.56 -31.53
CA ALA A 803 -8.12 -4.29 -31.37
C ALA A 803 -7.91 -5.41 -30.34
N THR A 804 -8.92 -5.68 -29.51
CA THR A 804 -8.85 -6.67 -28.43
C THR A 804 -9.93 -7.73 -28.64
N GLY A 805 -9.55 -9.01 -28.56
CA GLY A 805 -10.52 -10.12 -28.55
C GLY A 805 -11.33 -10.13 -27.26
N MET A 806 -12.65 -10.22 -27.38
CA MET A 806 -13.57 -10.10 -26.24
C MET A 806 -13.76 -11.42 -25.48
N TYR A 807 -14.07 -11.35 -24.17
CA TYR A 807 -14.41 -12.53 -23.37
C TYR A 807 -15.74 -13.13 -23.80
N GLU A 808 -16.78 -12.29 -23.92
CA GLU A 808 -18.12 -12.68 -24.35
C GLU A 808 -18.71 -11.62 -25.29
N PRO A 809 -19.14 -11.98 -26.52
CA PRO A 809 -18.91 -13.28 -27.17
C PRO A 809 -17.45 -13.41 -27.67
N PRO A 810 -16.79 -14.58 -27.49
CA PRO A 810 -15.38 -14.78 -27.85
C PRO A 810 -15.07 -14.81 -29.36
N THR A 811 -16.07 -14.54 -30.20
CA THR A 811 -15.94 -14.39 -31.66
C THR A 811 -15.96 -12.93 -32.10
N VAL A 812 -15.97 -11.97 -31.17
CA VAL A 812 -15.94 -10.54 -31.43
C VAL A 812 -14.60 -9.96 -31.01
N GLU A 813 -14.02 -9.16 -31.89
CA GLU A 813 -12.89 -8.28 -31.61
C GLU A 813 -13.42 -6.84 -31.57
N THR A 814 -12.86 -5.99 -30.71
CA THR A 814 -13.33 -4.60 -30.55
C THR A 814 -12.15 -3.64 -30.47
N LYS A 815 -12.26 -2.53 -31.22
CA LYS A 815 -11.38 -1.36 -31.18
C LYS A 815 -12.24 -0.11 -31.04
N ILE A 816 -11.89 0.79 -30.13
CA ILE A 816 -12.59 2.06 -29.93
C ILE A 816 -12.62 2.93 -31.20
N THR A 817 -13.68 3.70 -31.35
CA THR A 817 -13.88 4.61 -32.48
C THR A 817 -13.72 6.08 -32.07
N VAL A 818 -13.70 6.98 -33.07
CA VAL A 818 -13.78 8.43 -32.87
C VAL A 818 -15.00 8.82 -32.02
N ALA A 819 -16.15 8.16 -32.21
CA ALA A 819 -17.35 8.45 -31.44
C ALA A 819 -17.15 8.11 -29.95
N ASP A 820 -16.43 7.03 -29.63
CA ASP A 820 -16.19 6.62 -28.24
C ASP A 820 -15.30 7.64 -27.52
N VAL A 821 -14.22 8.13 -28.14
CA VAL A 821 -13.39 9.19 -27.53
C VAL A 821 -14.12 10.54 -27.41
N GLU A 822 -14.94 10.93 -28.39
CA GLU A 822 -15.75 12.16 -28.32
C GLU A 822 -16.84 12.12 -27.24
N HIS A 823 -17.44 10.94 -27.01
CA HIS A 823 -18.31 10.70 -25.86
C HIS A 823 -17.53 10.91 -24.54
N HIS A 824 -16.34 10.34 -24.42
CA HIS A 824 -15.55 10.46 -23.19
C HIS A 824 -15.06 11.89 -22.94
N VAL A 825 -14.68 12.67 -23.97
CA VAL A 825 -14.41 14.11 -23.81
C VAL A 825 -15.64 14.85 -23.26
N SER A 826 -16.83 14.56 -23.79
CA SER A 826 -18.08 15.19 -23.37
C SER A 826 -18.46 14.81 -21.93
N TRP A 827 -18.28 13.54 -21.56
CA TRP A 827 -18.53 13.03 -20.22
C TRP A 827 -17.52 13.56 -19.19
N GLN A 828 -16.21 13.57 -19.47
CA GLN A 828 -15.19 14.13 -18.58
C GLN A 828 -15.52 15.58 -18.19
N LYS A 829 -16.00 16.39 -19.15
CA LYS A 829 -16.41 17.79 -18.91
C LYS A 829 -17.64 17.91 -18.03
N ASN A 830 -18.63 17.02 -18.20
CA ASN A 830 -19.80 16.94 -17.32
C ASN A 830 -19.41 16.53 -15.89
N LEU A 831 -18.58 15.49 -15.75
CA LEU A 831 -18.09 14.99 -14.47
C LEU A 831 -17.27 16.06 -13.73
N ALA A 832 -16.32 16.71 -14.42
CA ALA A 832 -15.51 17.78 -13.83
C ALA A 832 -16.33 18.98 -13.32
N ALA A 833 -17.51 19.23 -13.91
CA ALA A 833 -18.44 20.27 -13.45
C ALA A 833 -19.27 19.86 -12.21
N ARG A 834 -19.33 18.56 -11.87
CA ARG A 834 -19.97 18.02 -10.65
C ARG A 834 -19.00 17.79 -9.50
N LEU A 835 -17.72 17.53 -9.80
CA LEU A 835 -16.68 17.25 -8.79
C LEU A 835 -16.42 18.45 -7.85
N PRO A 836 -15.90 18.23 -6.62
CA PRO A 836 -15.67 19.31 -5.67
C PRO A 836 -14.68 20.38 -6.18
N PRO A 837 -14.82 21.66 -5.79
CA PRO A 837 -14.00 22.76 -6.33
C PRO A 837 -12.50 22.49 -6.23
N GLY A 838 -11.77 22.72 -7.32
CA GLY A 838 -10.34 22.42 -7.44
C GLY A 838 -10.02 21.00 -7.93
N SER A 839 -11.02 20.18 -8.22
CA SER A 839 -10.83 18.90 -8.93
C SER A 839 -10.41 19.10 -10.39
N SER A 840 -9.68 18.12 -10.93
CA SER A 840 -9.40 17.96 -12.36
C SER A 840 -9.27 16.47 -12.66
N PHE A 841 -10.24 15.90 -13.36
CA PHE A 841 -10.25 14.50 -13.78
C PHE A 841 -9.96 14.38 -15.28
N ARG A 842 -9.13 13.40 -15.67
CA ARG A 842 -8.92 12.98 -17.07
C ARG A 842 -8.37 11.55 -17.12
N LEU A 843 -8.72 10.82 -18.18
CA LEU A 843 -8.11 9.53 -18.53
C LEU A 843 -6.69 9.72 -19.09
N GLU A 844 -5.81 8.73 -18.89
CA GLU A 844 -4.49 8.66 -19.55
C GLU A 844 -4.46 7.50 -20.53
N MET A 845 -4.26 7.81 -21.81
CA MET A 845 -4.27 6.88 -22.93
C MET A 845 -2.86 6.32 -23.14
N ALA A 846 -2.70 5.00 -23.04
CA ALA A 846 -1.44 4.30 -23.27
C ALA A 846 -1.45 3.66 -24.67
N HIS A 847 -0.63 4.17 -25.59
CA HIS A 847 -0.76 3.91 -27.03
C HIS A 847 0.22 2.88 -27.58
N ASN A 848 -0.27 2.09 -28.55
CA ASN A 848 0.47 1.11 -29.35
C ASN A 848 0.47 1.49 -30.84
N GLY A 849 1.50 2.19 -31.29
CA GLY A 849 1.56 2.75 -32.65
C GLY A 849 1.45 1.74 -33.79
N ASN A 850 1.82 0.47 -33.56
CA ASN A 850 1.68 -0.58 -34.57
C ASN A 850 0.20 -0.85 -34.93
N GLY A 851 -0.74 -0.65 -33.98
CA GLY A 851 -2.18 -0.79 -34.23
C GLY A 851 -2.76 0.25 -35.20
N ASN A 852 -2.10 1.41 -35.34
CA ASN A 852 -2.38 2.38 -36.39
C ASN A 852 -1.82 1.92 -37.75
N ILE A 853 -0.62 1.34 -37.77
CA ILE A 853 -0.02 0.77 -38.99
C ILE A 853 -0.82 -0.43 -39.50
N MET A 854 -1.37 -1.27 -38.61
CA MET A 854 -2.27 -2.36 -38.98
C MET A 854 -3.47 -1.84 -39.78
N ASP A 855 -4.27 -0.91 -39.23
CA ASP A 855 -5.41 -0.31 -39.96
C ASP A 855 -5.00 0.35 -41.28
N ALA A 856 -3.87 1.05 -41.30
CA ALA A 856 -3.36 1.74 -42.48
C ALA A 856 -2.91 0.78 -43.60
N THR A 857 -2.44 -0.42 -43.25
CA THR A 857 -2.00 -1.47 -44.20
C THR A 857 -3.08 -2.51 -44.51
N LEU A 858 -4.13 -2.63 -43.69
CA LEU A 858 -5.13 -3.69 -43.78
C LEU A 858 -5.96 -3.65 -45.07
N GLY A 859 -5.77 -4.66 -45.92
CA GLY A 859 -6.57 -4.89 -47.12
C GLY A 859 -6.17 -4.06 -48.34
N ALA A 860 -6.93 -4.19 -49.44
CA ALA A 860 -6.55 -3.63 -50.74
C ALA A 860 -6.24 -2.11 -50.68
N GLY A 861 -5.14 -1.71 -51.32
CA GLY A 861 -4.68 -0.32 -51.35
C GLY A 861 -4.00 0.18 -50.08
N GLY A 862 -3.66 -0.70 -49.11
CA GLY A 862 -2.75 -0.35 -48.00
C GLY A 862 -1.30 -0.23 -48.48
N ASP A 863 -0.93 -1.12 -49.41
CA ASP A 863 0.29 -1.12 -50.23
C ASP A 863 0.56 0.21 -50.97
N LEU A 864 -0.51 0.91 -51.35
CA LEU A 864 -0.43 2.20 -52.03
C LEU A 864 -0.32 3.40 -51.07
N VAL A 865 -0.41 3.17 -49.76
CA VAL A 865 -0.49 4.20 -48.72
C VAL A 865 0.69 4.13 -47.76
N CYS A 866 1.18 2.93 -47.44
CA CYS A 866 2.24 2.70 -46.47
C CYS A 866 3.53 2.22 -47.11
N VAL A 867 4.66 2.79 -46.67
CA VAL A 867 6.02 2.31 -46.96
C VAL A 867 6.78 2.37 -45.63
N PRO A 868 7.18 1.23 -45.02
CA PRO A 868 6.91 -0.16 -45.43
C PRO A 868 5.42 -0.49 -45.62
N GLU A 869 5.13 -1.44 -46.52
CA GLU A 869 3.76 -1.83 -46.91
C GLU A 869 3.06 -2.76 -45.90
N GLU A 870 3.81 -3.29 -44.93
CA GLU A 870 3.33 -4.14 -43.83
C GLU A 870 3.51 -3.45 -42.47
N ALA A 871 2.67 -3.82 -41.50
CA ALA A 871 2.88 -3.55 -40.08
C ALA A 871 3.91 -4.54 -39.47
N VAL A 872 4.33 -4.31 -38.23
CA VAL A 872 5.20 -5.28 -37.52
C VAL A 872 4.35 -6.46 -37.05
N TYR A 873 4.57 -7.62 -37.65
CA TYR A 873 3.99 -8.89 -37.22
C TYR A 873 5.11 -9.86 -36.79
N TYR A 874 4.83 -10.68 -35.78
CA TYR A 874 5.74 -11.67 -35.24
C TYR A 874 4.98 -12.97 -34.92
N VAL A 875 5.72 -14.08 -34.83
CA VAL A 875 5.13 -15.35 -34.40
C VAL A 875 5.03 -15.33 -32.88
N TYR A 876 3.82 -15.13 -32.35
CA TYR A 876 3.56 -15.21 -30.91
C TYR A 876 4.10 -16.53 -30.34
N LEU A 877 5.03 -16.40 -29.38
CA LEU A 877 5.53 -17.51 -28.58
C LEU A 877 4.72 -17.59 -27.27
N PRO A 878 4.48 -18.79 -26.71
CA PRO A 878 3.75 -18.93 -25.45
C PRO A 878 4.38 -18.09 -24.34
N ASP A 879 3.54 -17.32 -23.64
CA ASP A 879 4.01 -16.40 -22.61
C ASP A 879 4.76 -17.14 -21.48
N PRO A 880 5.97 -16.70 -21.11
CA PRO A 880 6.69 -17.26 -19.96
C PRO A 880 6.01 -16.83 -18.65
N PRO A 881 6.14 -17.59 -17.56
CA PRO A 881 5.53 -17.25 -16.29
C PRO A 881 5.98 -15.86 -15.78
N HIS A 882 5.04 -15.10 -15.22
CA HIS A 882 5.34 -13.81 -14.60
C HIS A 882 6.38 -13.95 -13.48
N GLU A 883 7.11 -12.86 -13.22
CA GLU A 883 8.13 -12.72 -12.18
C GLU A 883 9.33 -13.67 -12.26
N VAL A 884 9.43 -14.51 -13.31
CA VAL A 884 10.63 -15.30 -13.60
C VAL A 884 11.72 -14.37 -14.15
N LYS A 885 12.83 -14.27 -13.41
CA LYS A 885 14.00 -13.48 -13.80
C LYS A 885 14.66 -14.06 -15.05
N LYS A 886 14.63 -13.34 -16.17
CA LYS A 886 15.26 -13.79 -17.42
C LYS A 886 16.79 -13.79 -17.28
N PRO A 887 17.51 -14.84 -17.70
CA PRO A 887 18.97 -14.79 -17.78
C PRO A 887 19.44 -13.70 -18.75
N ILE A 888 20.39 -12.87 -18.33
CA ILE A 888 20.86 -11.68 -19.06
C ILE A 888 21.52 -12.10 -20.38
N ASN A 889 21.26 -11.36 -21.47
CA ASN A 889 21.70 -11.67 -22.84
C ASN A 889 21.14 -12.99 -23.44
N THR A 890 19.98 -13.47 -22.96
CA THR A 890 19.27 -14.62 -23.55
C THR A 890 17.92 -14.20 -24.17
N GLY A 891 17.13 -15.16 -24.67
CA GLY A 891 15.94 -14.89 -25.48
C GLY A 891 16.24 -14.94 -26.99
N VAL A 892 15.25 -14.61 -27.81
CA VAL A 892 15.32 -14.59 -29.28
C VAL A 892 14.57 -13.35 -29.79
N ASP A 893 15.14 -12.64 -30.77
CA ASP A 893 14.46 -11.55 -31.48
C ASP A 893 13.22 -12.11 -32.21
N GLN A 894 12.03 -11.64 -31.83
CA GLN A 894 10.76 -11.98 -32.50
C GLN A 894 10.43 -11.01 -33.64
N TRP A 895 10.94 -9.77 -33.60
CA TRP A 895 10.69 -8.77 -34.64
C TRP A 895 11.26 -9.18 -36.01
N PRO A 896 10.57 -8.89 -37.12
CA PRO A 896 11.08 -9.12 -38.48
C PRO A 896 12.43 -8.46 -38.72
N THR A 897 13.34 -9.14 -39.42
CA THR A 897 14.69 -8.62 -39.65
C THR A 897 14.73 -7.32 -40.47
N TRP A 898 13.65 -6.96 -41.18
CA TRP A 898 13.52 -5.67 -41.87
C TRP A 898 13.17 -4.50 -40.94
N ALA A 899 12.51 -4.76 -39.81
CA ALA A 899 11.96 -3.75 -38.91
C ALA A 899 13.01 -3.18 -37.93
N GLN A 900 14.18 -2.75 -38.45
CA GLN A 900 15.28 -2.22 -37.62
C GLN A 900 15.20 -0.71 -37.36
N GLN A 901 14.41 0.03 -38.14
CA GLN A 901 14.22 1.47 -38.01
C GLN A 901 12.77 1.83 -38.28
N TYR A 902 12.23 2.83 -37.57
CA TYR A 902 10.91 3.38 -37.87
C TYR A 902 10.94 4.12 -39.22
N GLN A 903 10.13 3.69 -40.18
CA GLN A 903 10.19 4.18 -41.57
C GLN A 903 8.85 4.63 -42.16
N TRP A 904 7.71 4.32 -41.53
CA TRP A 904 6.40 4.76 -42.03
C TRP A 904 6.30 6.28 -42.09
N GLN A 905 5.72 6.77 -43.18
CA GLN A 905 5.60 8.19 -43.48
C GLN A 905 4.23 8.75 -43.02
N PRO A 906 4.08 10.07 -42.82
CA PRO A 906 2.84 10.65 -42.30
C PRO A 906 1.57 10.36 -43.12
N ASN A 907 1.68 10.03 -44.41
CA ASN A 907 0.54 9.61 -45.24
C ASN A 907 0.04 8.19 -44.90
N CYS A 908 0.85 7.37 -44.22
CA CYS A 908 0.46 6.09 -43.66
C CYS A 908 -0.20 6.27 -42.29
N THR A 909 0.48 6.92 -41.35
CA THR A 909 -0.02 7.08 -39.96
C THR A 909 -1.23 7.99 -39.85
N LEU A 910 -1.27 9.09 -40.62
CA LEU A 910 -2.43 9.99 -40.73
C LEU A 910 -3.33 9.63 -41.94
N SER A 911 -3.32 8.36 -42.37
CA SER A 911 -4.21 7.84 -43.41
C SER A 911 -5.68 7.92 -42.98
N SER A 912 -6.59 8.17 -43.93
CA SER A 912 -8.04 8.08 -43.67
C SER A 912 -8.55 6.66 -43.44
N ARG A 913 -7.65 5.66 -43.43
CA ARG A 913 -7.93 4.28 -43.00
C ARG A 913 -7.96 4.13 -41.48
N ASP A 914 -7.30 5.04 -40.74
CA ASP A 914 -7.41 5.15 -39.27
C ASP A 914 -7.89 6.55 -38.86
N PRO A 915 -9.21 6.76 -38.75
CA PRO A 915 -9.78 8.02 -38.26
C PRO A 915 -9.46 8.33 -36.79
N LEU A 916 -9.11 7.32 -35.97
CA LEU A 916 -8.82 7.52 -34.54
C LEU A 916 -7.46 8.19 -34.36
N THR A 917 -6.44 7.73 -35.10
CA THR A 917 -5.13 8.41 -35.14
C THR A 917 -5.23 9.80 -35.76
N GLN A 918 -6.04 9.99 -36.82
CA GLN A 918 -6.32 11.33 -37.33
C GLN A 918 -6.98 12.25 -36.28
N TRP A 919 -7.87 11.71 -35.44
CA TRP A 919 -8.53 12.46 -34.37
C TRP A 919 -7.57 12.87 -33.26
N PHE A 920 -6.69 11.97 -32.82
CA PHE A 920 -5.65 12.26 -31.82
C PHE A 920 -4.51 13.16 -32.34
N ALA A 921 -4.32 13.28 -33.66
CA ALA A 921 -3.38 14.23 -34.26
C ALA A 921 -3.87 15.70 -34.21
N VAL A 922 -5.15 15.94 -33.86
CA VAL A 922 -5.70 17.28 -33.68
C VAL A 922 -5.42 17.76 -32.24
N PRO A 923 -4.64 18.84 -32.02
CA PRO A 923 -4.25 19.26 -30.66
C PRO A 923 -5.42 19.54 -29.72
N ALA A 924 -6.51 20.11 -30.22
CA ALA A 924 -7.72 20.41 -29.44
C ALA A 924 -8.50 19.15 -28.99
N ASN A 925 -8.26 18.00 -29.62
CA ASN A 925 -8.86 16.71 -29.26
C ASN A 925 -7.94 15.93 -28.32
N ARG A 926 -6.66 15.90 -28.68
CA ARG A 926 -5.54 15.33 -27.91
C ARG A 926 -5.48 15.88 -26.48
N ASP A 927 -5.45 17.21 -26.33
CA ASP A 927 -5.20 17.86 -25.03
C ASP A 927 -6.37 17.77 -24.02
N GLU A 928 -7.43 17.04 -24.36
CA GLU A 928 -8.53 16.62 -23.47
C GLU A 928 -8.18 15.35 -22.65
N PHE A 929 -7.09 14.66 -23.00
CA PHE A 929 -6.60 13.45 -22.33
C PHE A 929 -5.16 13.61 -21.84
N SER A 930 -4.66 12.62 -21.10
CA SER A 930 -3.22 12.41 -20.93
C SER A 930 -2.73 11.28 -21.82
N HIS A 931 -1.43 11.22 -22.09
CA HIS A 931 -0.84 10.28 -23.04
C HIS A 931 0.44 9.64 -22.52
N ILE A 932 0.63 8.35 -22.80
CA ILE A 932 1.82 7.56 -22.45
C ILE A 932 2.08 6.48 -23.51
N SER A 933 3.27 5.87 -23.53
CA SER A 933 3.54 4.69 -24.36
C SER A 933 3.05 3.41 -23.68
N HIS A 934 2.51 2.49 -24.48
CA HIS A 934 2.25 1.10 -24.08
C HIS A 934 3.13 0.09 -24.84
N THR A 935 4.32 0.51 -25.31
CA THR A 935 5.15 -0.14 -26.36
C THR A 935 4.54 -0.07 -27.76
N PHE A 936 5.30 -0.40 -28.82
CA PHE A 936 4.83 -0.25 -30.20
C PHE A 936 3.86 -1.35 -30.61
N THR A 937 4.16 -2.61 -30.30
CA THR A 937 3.43 -3.79 -30.79
C THR A 937 2.74 -4.63 -29.70
N HIS A 938 2.87 -4.24 -28.42
CA HIS A 938 2.40 -5.00 -27.25
C HIS A 938 3.08 -6.36 -27.03
N LEU A 939 4.25 -6.58 -27.63
CA LEU A 939 5.06 -7.78 -27.43
C LEU A 939 5.40 -8.00 -25.93
N ASN A 940 5.06 -9.18 -25.39
CA ASN A 940 5.40 -9.58 -24.03
C ASN A 940 6.92 -9.53 -23.81
N GLN A 941 7.35 -8.74 -22.81
CA GLN A 941 8.77 -8.44 -22.60
C GLN A 941 9.49 -9.36 -21.60
N ASN A 942 8.85 -10.41 -21.06
CA ASN A 942 9.46 -11.28 -20.07
C ASN A 942 10.65 -12.11 -20.60
N ASN A 943 10.64 -12.54 -21.87
CA ASN A 943 11.70 -13.42 -22.45
C ASN A 943 12.28 -12.91 -23.79
N ILE A 944 12.09 -11.63 -24.13
CA ILE A 944 12.66 -11.02 -25.34
C ILE A 944 14.08 -10.49 -25.11
N THR A 945 14.81 -10.23 -26.19
CA THR A 945 16.14 -9.63 -26.16
C THR A 945 16.11 -8.13 -25.88
N TYR A 946 17.28 -7.55 -25.60
CA TYR A 946 17.47 -6.09 -25.57
C TYR A 946 16.99 -5.43 -26.87
N ALA A 947 17.22 -6.07 -28.02
CA ALA A 947 16.97 -5.48 -29.33
C ALA A 947 15.46 -5.31 -29.61
N ASP A 948 14.65 -6.34 -29.32
CA ASP A 948 13.19 -6.21 -29.37
C ASP A 948 12.71 -5.15 -28.38
N ALA A 949 13.13 -5.21 -27.10
CA ALA A 949 12.67 -4.28 -26.07
C ALA A 949 13.03 -2.82 -26.40
N TYR A 950 14.18 -2.57 -27.03
CA TYR A 950 14.58 -1.22 -27.45
C TYR A 950 13.79 -0.74 -28.67
N ARG A 951 13.52 -1.62 -29.64
CA ARG A 951 12.64 -1.32 -30.79
C ARG A 951 11.21 -1.01 -30.33
N GLU A 952 10.66 -1.79 -29.41
CA GLU A 952 9.34 -1.60 -28.80
C GLU A 952 9.16 -0.19 -28.20
N ILE A 953 10.17 0.36 -27.54
CA ILE A 953 10.09 1.73 -27.01
C ILE A 953 10.34 2.76 -28.11
N LYS A 954 11.40 2.61 -28.92
CA LYS A 954 11.79 3.66 -29.87
C LYS A 954 10.81 3.84 -31.02
N PHE A 955 10.27 2.75 -31.58
CA PHE A 955 9.25 2.86 -32.63
C PHE A 955 7.98 3.55 -32.12
N ASN A 956 7.61 3.32 -30.86
CA ASN A 956 6.46 4.02 -30.27
C ASN A 956 6.76 5.49 -29.98
N GLN A 957 7.96 5.84 -29.52
CA GLN A 957 8.39 7.24 -29.37
C GLN A 957 8.41 7.99 -30.72
N ASP A 958 8.93 7.36 -31.78
CA ASP A 958 8.98 7.96 -33.13
C ASP A 958 7.58 8.09 -33.74
N TRP A 959 6.68 7.11 -33.53
CA TRP A 959 5.27 7.20 -33.93
C TRP A 959 4.52 8.30 -33.16
N LEU A 960 4.57 8.29 -31.82
CA LEU A 960 3.95 9.30 -30.94
C LEU A 960 4.35 10.72 -31.36
N LYS A 961 5.62 10.90 -31.74
CA LYS A 961 6.18 12.15 -32.24
C LYS A 961 5.75 12.49 -33.67
N GLN A 962 5.65 11.52 -34.57
CA GLN A 962 5.21 11.74 -35.94
C GLN A 962 3.76 12.24 -36.01
N ILE A 963 2.88 11.74 -35.14
CA ILE A 963 1.48 12.19 -35.05
C ILE A 963 1.26 13.32 -34.04
N GLY A 964 2.31 13.75 -33.33
CA GLY A 964 2.28 14.90 -32.42
C GLY A 964 1.64 14.66 -31.05
N ILE A 965 1.51 13.41 -30.60
CA ILE A 965 1.10 13.09 -29.22
C ILE A 965 2.21 13.45 -28.22
N ASP A 966 3.49 13.40 -28.60
CA ASP A 966 4.60 13.83 -27.72
C ASP A 966 4.57 15.34 -27.38
N GLN A 967 3.81 16.13 -28.15
CA GLN A 967 3.53 17.55 -27.91
C GLN A 967 2.22 17.79 -27.12
N ALA A 968 1.62 16.75 -26.53
CA ALA A 968 0.39 16.87 -25.74
C ALA A 968 0.60 17.67 -24.46
N ARG A 969 -0.45 18.40 -24.06
CA ARG A 969 -0.47 19.18 -22.80
C ARG A 969 -0.19 18.32 -21.55
N TYR A 970 -0.53 17.04 -21.63
CA TYR A 970 -0.37 16.06 -20.55
C TYR A 970 0.30 14.79 -21.09
N TYR A 971 1.62 14.81 -21.27
CA TYR A 971 2.38 13.67 -21.79
C TYR A 971 3.31 13.09 -20.72
N SER A 972 3.27 11.76 -20.54
CA SER A 972 4.25 10.98 -19.77
C SER A 972 5.35 10.52 -20.72
N GLY A 973 6.40 11.33 -20.87
CA GLY A 973 7.50 11.09 -21.81
C GLY A 973 8.60 10.17 -21.28
N LYS A 974 8.67 9.95 -19.96
CA LYS A 974 9.60 9.00 -19.32
C LYS A 974 8.91 7.75 -18.75
N GLY A 975 7.59 7.71 -18.82
CA GLY A 975 6.77 6.66 -18.27
C GLY A 975 6.44 5.61 -19.32
N LEU A 976 6.35 4.37 -18.86
CA LEU A 976 5.84 3.24 -19.64
C LEU A 976 4.67 2.61 -18.90
N VAL A 977 3.62 2.24 -19.63
CA VAL A 977 2.78 1.12 -19.19
C VAL A 977 3.37 -0.14 -19.86
N PRO A 978 4.02 -1.06 -19.13
CA PRO A 978 4.59 -2.26 -19.75
C PRO A 978 3.46 -3.19 -20.24
N PRO A 979 3.60 -3.83 -21.41
CA PRO A 979 2.53 -4.60 -22.03
C PRO A 979 2.24 -5.81 -21.15
N GLN A 980 0.98 -6.00 -20.75
CA GLN A 980 0.55 -7.03 -19.80
C GLN A 980 1.33 -7.03 -18.46
N ILE A 981 1.94 -5.89 -18.09
CA ILE A 981 2.87 -5.75 -16.97
C ILE A 981 4.01 -6.80 -17.02
N THR A 982 4.72 -6.82 -18.16
CA THR A 982 5.85 -7.72 -18.45
C THR A 982 7.19 -6.96 -18.50
N GLY A 983 8.31 -7.68 -18.56
CA GLY A 983 9.65 -7.09 -18.68
C GLY A 983 10.26 -6.60 -17.36
N LEU A 984 9.46 -6.42 -16.29
CA LEU A 984 9.91 -6.01 -14.95
C LEU A 984 10.94 -6.95 -14.28
N TYR A 985 11.16 -8.13 -14.86
CA TYR A 985 12.12 -9.16 -14.43
C TYR A 985 13.08 -9.59 -15.56
N ASN A 986 13.11 -8.83 -16.66
CA ASN A 986 14.04 -9.02 -17.78
C ASN A 986 15.07 -7.88 -17.76
N ALA A 987 16.29 -8.19 -17.32
CA ALA A 987 17.39 -7.21 -17.23
C ALA A 987 17.65 -6.46 -18.54
N ASP A 988 17.52 -7.17 -19.67
CA ASP A 988 17.77 -6.60 -21.00
C ASP A 988 16.65 -5.63 -21.42
N ALA A 989 15.40 -5.88 -20.98
CA ALA A 989 14.27 -4.97 -21.23
C ALA A 989 14.35 -3.73 -20.34
N LEU A 990 14.58 -3.89 -19.03
CA LEU A 990 14.79 -2.77 -18.10
C LEU A 990 15.93 -1.85 -18.56
N LYS A 991 17.05 -2.44 -19.04
CA LYS A 991 18.14 -1.68 -19.65
C LYS A 991 17.68 -0.94 -20.92
N ALA A 992 16.96 -1.61 -21.81
CA ALA A 992 16.46 -1.01 -23.05
C ALA A 992 15.51 0.18 -22.78
N TRP A 993 14.68 0.11 -21.72
CA TRP A 993 13.82 1.22 -21.32
C TRP A 993 14.63 2.44 -20.86
N LEU A 994 15.63 2.22 -20.00
CA LEU A 994 16.54 3.27 -19.50
C LEU A 994 17.38 3.89 -20.63
N ASP A 995 17.98 3.08 -21.50
CA ASP A 995 18.70 3.55 -22.68
C ASP A 995 17.78 4.31 -23.66
N ALA A 996 16.48 3.98 -23.67
CA ALA A 996 15.47 4.70 -24.45
C ALA A 996 14.93 5.97 -23.77
N GLY A 997 15.39 6.30 -22.55
CA GLY A 997 15.05 7.53 -21.83
C GLY A 997 13.87 7.43 -20.86
N LEU A 998 13.38 6.22 -20.58
CA LEU A 998 12.31 5.97 -19.61
C LEU A 998 12.89 5.81 -18.20
N ASP A 999 12.29 6.44 -17.17
CA ASP A 999 12.72 6.32 -15.77
C ASP A 999 11.69 5.64 -14.84
N ASN A 1000 10.48 5.40 -15.34
CA ASN A 1000 9.40 4.79 -14.56
C ASN A 1000 8.47 3.89 -15.39
N ALA A 1001 7.84 2.95 -14.69
CA ALA A 1001 6.82 2.05 -15.22
C ALA A 1001 5.74 1.79 -14.16
N VAL A 1002 4.56 1.33 -14.56
CA VAL A 1002 3.56 0.77 -13.61
C VAL A 1002 3.75 -0.73 -13.41
N GLY A 1003 3.43 -1.19 -12.21
CA GLY A 1003 3.32 -2.59 -11.84
C GLY A 1003 1.86 -3.07 -11.82
N ASP A 1004 1.59 -4.04 -10.95
CA ASP A 1004 0.27 -4.65 -10.72
C ASP A 1004 0.13 -5.01 -9.24
N ASN A 1005 -0.81 -4.37 -8.54
CA ASN A 1005 -1.04 -4.57 -7.12
C ASN A 1005 -1.58 -5.96 -6.74
N THR A 1006 -2.04 -6.77 -7.72
CA THR A 1006 -2.34 -8.20 -7.49
C THR A 1006 -1.09 -9.07 -7.34
N ARG A 1007 0.06 -8.58 -7.83
CA ARG A 1007 1.39 -9.21 -7.76
C ARG A 1007 2.26 -8.48 -6.73
N PRO A 1008 2.38 -8.97 -5.48
CA PRO A 1008 3.20 -8.33 -4.44
C PRO A 1008 4.65 -8.08 -4.87
N MET A 1009 5.17 -8.91 -5.77
CA MET A 1009 6.51 -8.76 -6.35
C MET A 1009 6.69 -7.47 -7.17
N THR A 1010 5.64 -6.81 -7.67
CA THR A 1010 5.80 -5.49 -8.33
C THR A 1010 5.71 -4.29 -7.36
N ARG A 1011 5.48 -4.54 -6.06
CA ARG A 1011 5.26 -3.50 -5.03
C ARG A 1011 6.48 -3.31 -4.13
N ASN A 1012 6.55 -2.15 -3.48
CA ASN A 1012 7.51 -1.92 -2.39
C ASN A 1012 7.14 -2.83 -1.19
N PRO A 1013 8.09 -3.58 -0.60
CA PRO A 1013 7.80 -4.53 0.48
C PRO A 1013 7.67 -3.85 1.86
N ASP A 1014 8.29 -2.68 2.03
CA ASP A 1014 8.47 -2.02 3.34
C ASP A 1014 7.33 -1.03 3.63
N ASN A 1015 6.87 -0.29 2.61
CA ASN A 1015 5.88 0.76 2.75
C ASN A 1015 5.03 0.91 1.47
N ALA A 1016 3.70 0.78 1.61
CA ALA A 1016 2.75 0.89 0.51
C ALA A 1016 2.76 2.27 -0.19
N TYR A 1017 3.19 3.34 0.50
CA TYR A 1017 3.27 4.70 -0.05
C TYR A 1017 4.59 4.99 -0.78
N TRP A 1018 5.45 3.98 -0.98
CA TRP A 1018 6.72 4.09 -1.72
C TRP A 1018 6.65 3.31 -3.04
N PRO A 1019 7.40 3.73 -4.08
CA PRO A 1019 7.56 2.94 -5.29
C PRO A 1019 8.49 1.75 -5.01
N LEU A 1020 8.39 0.70 -5.83
CA LEU A 1020 9.45 -0.28 -5.93
C LEU A 1020 10.53 0.32 -6.85
N ILE A 1021 11.76 0.49 -6.36
CA ILE A 1021 12.90 0.75 -7.23
C ILE A 1021 13.49 -0.60 -7.64
N THR A 1022 13.61 -0.86 -8.94
CA THR A 1022 14.22 -2.09 -9.43
C THR A 1022 15.68 -2.19 -9.00
N ASN A 1023 16.15 -3.43 -8.80
CA ASN A 1023 17.55 -3.71 -8.48
C ASN A 1023 18.06 -5.00 -9.15
N VAL A 1024 19.39 -5.14 -9.21
CA VAL A 1024 20.07 -6.26 -9.88
C VAL A 1024 19.67 -7.62 -9.30
N ASP A 1025 19.44 -7.74 -8.01
CA ASP A 1025 19.12 -9.01 -7.35
C ASP A 1025 17.68 -9.45 -7.64
N ARG A 1026 16.69 -8.59 -7.39
CA ARG A 1026 15.27 -8.86 -7.58
C ARG A 1026 14.87 -8.87 -9.06
N ASN A 1027 15.23 -7.82 -9.80
CA ASN A 1027 14.73 -7.54 -11.14
C ASN A 1027 15.73 -7.85 -12.27
N GLY A 1028 17.02 -7.94 -11.95
CA GLY A 1028 18.11 -8.18 -12.92
C GLY A 1028 18.78 -6.91 -13.45
N TYR A 1029 18.15 -5.75 -13.25
CA TYR A 1029 18.71 -4.43 -13.56
C TYR A 1029 18.16 -3.42 -12.56
N ASP A 1030 18.88 -2.32 -12.32
CA ASP A 1030 18.54 -1.30 -11.33
C ASP A 1030 18.05 0.03 -11.92
N GLY A 1031 17.35 0.82 -11.10
CA GLY A 1031 17.07 2.24 -11.37
C GLY A 1031 15.70 2.58 -11.98
N VAL A 1032 14.97 1.62 -12.57
CA VAL A 1032 13.57 1.87 -12.99
C VAL A 1032 12.66 2.02 -11.77
N THR A 1033 11.85 3.07 -11.76
CA THR A 1033 10.83 3.33 -10.72
C THR A 1033 9.52 2.61 -11.08
N VAL A 1034 9.16 1.55 -10.34
CA VAL A 1034 7.91 0.82 -10.52
C VAL A 1034 6.84 1.38 -9.56
N ILE A 1035 5.80 1.94 -10.15
CA ILE A 1035 4.65 2.56 -9.49
C ILE A 1035 3.59 1.46 -9.21
N PRO A 1036 3.05 1.36 -7.98
CA PRO A 1036 1.94 0.44 -7.72
C PRO A 1036 0.68 0.89 -8.49
N ARG A 1037 -0.04 -0.06 -9.10
CA ARG A 1037 -1.27 0.19 -9.90
C ARG A 1037 -2.35 -0.84 -9.55
N TYR A 1038 -3.57 -0.41 -9.28
CA TYR A 1038 -4.69 -1.31 -8.99
C TYR A 1038 -5.32 -1.88 -10.27
N ALA A 1039 -5.40 -3.20 -10.34
CA ALA A 1039 -6.40 -3.87 -11.17
C ALA A 1039 -7.81 -3.63 -10.59
N THR A 1040 -8.82 -3.64 -11.46
CA THR A 1040 -10.24 -3.54 -11.12
C THR A 1040 -10.98 -4.79 -11.59
N ARG A 1041 -12.24 -4.97 -11.19
CA ARG A 1041 -13.16 -5.94 -11.84
C ARG A 1041 -13.70 -5.44 -13.19
N ILE A 1042 -13.09 -4.42 -13.80
CA ILE A 1042 -13.35 -4.04 -15.18
C ILE A 1042 -12.27 -4.69 -16.05
N TYR A 1043 -12.63 -5.77 -16.75
CA TYR A 1043 -11.68 -6.68 -17.39
C TYR A 1043 -11.23 -6.17 -18.78
N TYR A 1044 -9.97 -6.41 -19.13
CA TYR A 1044 -9.31 -5.85 -20.33
C TYR A 1044 -10.02 -6.17 -21.66
N ASN A 1045 -10.56 -7.38 -21.68
CA ASN A 1045 -11.23 -8.11 -22.75
C ASN A 1045 -12.76 -7.95 -22.71
N CYS A 1046 -13.31 -6.91 -22.05
CA CYS A 1046 -14.75 -6.63 -22.08
C CYS A 1046 -15.12 -5.21 -22.53
N HIS A 1047 -16.20 -5.16 -23.31
CA HIS A 1047 -16.79 -3.95 -23.91
C HIS A 1047 -18.26 -3.72 -23.48
N THR A 1048 -18.87 -4.65 -22.74
CA THR A 1048 -20.26 -4.53 -22.24
C THR A 1048 -20.38 -4.93 -20.77
N HIS A 1049 -21.42 -4.41 -20.10
CA HIS A 1049 -21.78 -4.75 -18.72
C HIS A 1049 -22.00 -6.27 -18.54
N ALA A 1050 -22.65 -6.92 -19.51
CA ALA A 1050 -22.91 -8.35 -19.52
C ALA A 1050 -21.63 -9.20 -19.65
N CYS A 1051 -20.73 -8.85 -20.58
CA CYS A 1051 -19.40 -9.48 -20.71
C CYS A 1051 -18.64 -9.41 -19.38
N ASN A 1052 -18.57 -8.20 -18.82
CA ASN A 1052 -17.77 -7.93 -17.64
C ASN A 1052 -18.31 -8.61 -16.38
N PHE A 1053 -19.63 -8.73 -16.25
CA PHE A 1053 -20.25 -9.54 -15.20
C PHE A 1053 -20.02 -11.04 -15.39
N LYS A 1054 -20.07 -11.54 -16.64
CA LYS A 1054 -19.85 -12.96 -16.95
C LYS A 1054 -18.44 -13.41 -16.59
N GLU A 1055 -17.42 -12.63 -16.96
CA GLU A 1055 -16.03 -12.92 -16.60
C GLU A 1055 -15.79 -12.87 -15.08
N TRP A 1056 -16.43 -11.93 -14.37
CA TRP A 1056 -16.40 -11.92 -12.89
C TRP A 1056 -17.04 -13.17 -12.27
N GLN A 1057 -18.12 -13.69 -12.87
CA GLN A 1057 -18.78 -14.92 -12.44
C GLN A 1057 -17.95 -16.19 -12.73
N ASP A 1058 -17.21 -16.22 -13.84
CA ASP A 1058 -16.43 -17.40 -14.24
C ASP A 1058 -15.05 -17.47 -13.58
N THR A 1059 -14.38 -16.32 -13.41
CA THR A 1059 -12.99 -16.24 -12.90
C THR A 1059 -12.89 -16.02 -11.40
N SER A 1060 -13.96 -15.54 -10.77
CA SER A 1060 -13.98 -15.07 -9.37
C SER A 1060 -15.25 -15.54 -8.65
N ALA A 1061 -15.43 -15.15 -7.39
CA ALA A 1061 -16.65 -15.40 -6.63
C ALA A 1061 -17.81 -14.46 -7.03
N GLY A 1062 -18.04 -14.26 -8.34
CA GLY A 1062 -18.99 -13.28 -8.87
C GLY A 1062 -20.46 -13.70 -8.76
N THR A 1063 -21.30 -12.82 -8.21
CA THR A 1063 -22.73 -13.07 -7.98
C THR A 1063 -23.55 -11.79 -8.16
N GLY A 1064 -24.82 -11.91 -8.57
CA GLY A 1064 -25.71 -10.76 -8.73
C GLY A 1064 -25.81 -10.31 -10.18
N ASP A 1065 -25.42 -9.06 -10.44
CA ASP A 1065 -25.39 -8.41 -11.76
C ASP A 1065 -24.22 -7.40 -11.85
N PHE A 1066 -24.19 -6.58 -12.90
CA PHE A 1066 -23.18 -5.52 -13.04
C PHE A 1066 -23.28 -4.42 -11.98
N ASN A 1067 -24.46 -4.15 -11.41
CA ASN A 1067 -24.62 -3.19 -10.32
C ASN A 1067 -24.01 -3.72 -9.00
N GLU A 1068 -24.11 -5.02 -8.76
CA GLU A 1068 -23.46 -5.70 -7.63
C GLU A 1068 -21.93 -5.75 -7.81
N LEU A 1069 -21.44 -5.96 -9.03
CA LEU A 1069 -20.02 -5.81 -9.36
C LEU A 1069 -19.53 -4.38 -9.05
N LEU A 1070 -20.27 -3.36 -9.51
CA LEU A 1070 -19.99 -1.95 -9.20
C LEU A 1070 -20.07 -1.65 -7.71
N ARG A 1071 -20.97 -2.29 -6.94
CA ARG A 1071 -21.02 -2.17 -5.47
C ARG A 1071 -19.73 -2.69 -4.83
N VAL A 1072 -19.25 -3.85 -5.23
CA VAL A 1072 -18.00 -4.45 -4.71
C VAL A 1072 -16.78 -3.61 -5.11
N GLU A 1073 -16.73 -3.09 -6.35
CA GLU A 1073 -15.70 -2.13 -6.77
C GLU A 1073 -15.72 -0.86 -5.91
N LYS A 1074 -16.89 -0.26 -5.70
CA LYS A 1074 -17.07 0.93 -4.86
C LYS A 1074 -16.46 0.74 -3.48
N GLU A 1075 -16.69 -0.41 -2.85
CA GLU A 1075 -16.20 -0.71 -1.50
C GLU A 1075 -14.68 -0.90 -1.46
N ALA A 1076 -14.12 -1.63 -2.42
CA ALA A 1076 -12.67 -1.82 -2.54
C ALA A 1076 -11.93 -0.49 -2.86
N VAL A 1077 -12.47 0.32 -3.77
CA VAL A 1077 -11.84 1.56 -4.23
C VAL A 1077 -12.00 2.69 -3.21
N MET A 1078 -13.15 2.80 -2.53
CA MET A 1078 -13.30 3.77 -1.42
C MET A 1078 -12.29 3.52 -0.31
N ARG A 1079 -12.06 2.25 0.08
CA ARG A 1079 -11.01 1.92 1.05
C ARG A 1079 -9.65 2.44 0.59
N ASN A 1080 -9.28 2.24 -0.67
CA ASN A 1080 -7.98 2.69 -1.22
C ASN A 1080 -7.86 4.22 -1.23
N LEU A 1081 -8.86 4.94 -1.74
CA LEU A 1081 -8.84 6.41 -1.85
C LEU A 1081 -8.91 7.09 -0.48
N LEU A 1082 -9.64 6.53 0.48
CA LEU A 1082 -9.68 7.02 1.87
C LEU A 1082 -8.38 6.66 2.62
N ALA A 1083 -7.73 5.53 2.30
CA ALA A 1083 -6.36 5.25 2.72
C ALA A 1083 -5.30 6.11 1.99
N LEU A 1084 -5.69 7.14 1.23
CA LEU A 1084 -4.85 8.10 0.49
C LEU A 1084 -3.86 7.44 -0.49
N GLN A 1085 -4.17 6.23 -0.95
CA GLN A 1085 -3.39 5.53 -1.99
C GLN A 1085 -3.48 6.34 -3.29
N SER A 1086 -2.34 6.61 -3.91
CA SER A 1086 -2.21 7.48 -5.11
C SER A 1086 -1.85 6.69 -6.38
N ASP A 1087 -1.87 5.36 -6.26
CA ASP A 1087 -1.76 4.34 -7.28
C ASP A 1087 -2.74 4.61 -8.44
N PRO A 1088 -2.35 4.44 -9.72
CA PRO A 1088 -3.29 4.45 -10.83
C PRO A 1088 -4.24 3.24 -10.80
N TYR A 1089 -5.28 3.29 -11.62
CA TYR A 1089 -6.24 2.20 -11.86
C TYR A 1089 -6.15 1.76 -13.32
N MET A 1090 -6.11 0.44 -13.52
CA MET A 1090 -5.96 -0.21 -14.82
C MET A 1090 -7.31 -0.44 -15.50
N PHE A 1091 -7.42 0.04 -16.74
CA PHE A 1091 -8.48 -0.25 -17.72
C PHE A 1091 -7.81 -0.40 -19.10
N HIS A 1092 -8.55 -0.86 -20.09
CA HIS A 1092 -8.06 -1.06 -21.47
C HIS A 1092 -9.06 -0.45 -22.47
N GLN A 1093 -8.64 -0.25 -23.72
CA GLN A 1093 -9.42 0.48 -24.73
C GLN A 1093 -10.87 -0.03 -24.87
N ALA A 1094 -11.10 -1.35 -24.82
CA ALA A 1094 -12.44 -1.93 -24.90
C ALA A 1094 -13.39 -1.43 -23.79
N ASN A 1095 -12.87 -1.04 -22.63
CA ASN A 1095 -13.67 -0.52 -21.51
C ASN A 1095 -14.23 0.88 -21.77
N MET A 1096 -13.72 1.61 -22.77
CA MET A 1096 -14.27 2.88 -23.26
C MET A 1096 -15.37 2.70 -24.33
N TYR A 1097 -15.68 1.47 -24.75
CA TYR A 1097 -16.77 1.24 -25.70
C TYR A 1097 -18.11 1.73 -25.11
N TYR A 1098 -18.77 2.66 -25.79
CA TYR A 1098 -20.15 3.09 -25.44
C TYR A 1098 -21.13 2.91 -26.60
N THR A 1099 -20.64 2.68 -27.82
CA THR A 1099 -21.40 2.60 -29.09
C THR A 1099 -22.28 1.34 -29.22
N GLY A 1100 -23.20 1.14 -28.27
CA GLY A 1100 -24.09 -0.02 -28.22
C GLY A 1100 -24.25 -0.64 -26.83
N VAL A 1101 -23.59 -0.10 -25.80
CA VAL A 1101 -23.86 -0.48 -24.41
C VAL A 1101 -25.25 -0.03 -23.98
N GLU A 1102 -25.86 -0.74 -23.04
CA GLU A 1102 -27.19 -0.39 -22.54
C GLU A 1102 -27.18 0.87 -21.65
N SER A 1103 -28.35 1.49 -21.50
CA SER A 1103 -28.51 2.68 -20.67
C SER A 1103 -28.72 2.27 -19.22
N ILE A 1104 -27.82 2.70 -18.33
CA ILE A 1104 -27.87 2.43 -16.89
C ILE A 1104 -28.02 3.72 -16.08
N THR A 1105 -28.34 3.58 -14.79
CA THR A 1105 -28.48 4.69 -13.83
C THR A 1105 -27.47 4.51 -12.69
N ILE A 1106 -26.62 5.50 -12.47
CA ILE A 1106 -25.64 5.51 -11.38
C ILE A 1106 -25.79 6.81 -10.59
N GLY A 1107 -26.38 6.66 -9.40
CA GLY A 1107 -26.75 7.78 -8.53
C GLY A 1107 -27.69 8.76 -9.23
N ASP A 1108 -27.22 9.97 -9.51
CA ASP A 1108 -28.00 11.02 -10.19
C ASP A 1108 -27.83 11.06 -11.73
N GLN A 1109 -26.91 10.26 -12.29
CA GLN A 1109 -26.67 10.17 -13.73
C GLN A 1109 -27.41 8.99 -14.37
N THR A 1110 -27.89 9.16 -15.60
CA THR A 1110 -28.52 8.09 -16.39
C THR A 1110 -28.18 8.26 -17.87
N GLY A 1111 -27.78 7.17 -18.53
CA GLY A 1111 -27.46 7.15 -19.95
C GLY A 1111 -26.69 5.90 -20.35
N GLN A 1112 -26.28 5.82 -21.62
CA GLN A 1112 -25.32 4.81 -22.07
C GLN A 1112 -23.96 5.15 -21.43
N MET A 1113 -23.44 4.24 -20.62
CA MET A 1113 -22.17 4.39 -19.91
C MET A 1113 -21.23 3.26 -20.30
N SER A 1114 -20.05 3.60 -20.81
CA SER A 1114 -18.95 2.64 -20.97
C SER A 1114 -18.58 2.02 -19.62
N LEU A 1115 -17.82 0.91 -19.63
CA LEU A 1115 -17.40 0.26 -18.39
C LEU A 1115 -16.56 1.18 -17.50
N VAL A 1116 -15.64 1.98 -18.09
CA VAL A 1116 -14.81 2.94 -17.34
C VAL A 1116 -15.62 4.16 -16.86
N THR A 1117 -16.61 4.63 -17.63
CA THR A 1117 -17.56 5.67 -17.19
C THR A 1117 -18.39 5.17 -16.00
N ALA A 1118 -18.94 3.95 -16.10
CA ALA A 1118 -19.79 3.36 -15.05
C ALA A 1118 -19.04 3.18 -13.73
N TRP A 1119 -17.80 2.67 -13.79
CA TRP A 1119 -16.92 2.57 -12.64
C TRP A 1119 -16.60 3.95 -12.04
N THR A 1120 -16.22 4.92 -12.89
CA THR A 1120 -15.80 6.26 -12.43
C THR A 1120 -16.95 7.03 -11.78
N GLU A 1121 -18.16 6.99 -12.34
CA GLU A 1121 -19.35 7.57 -11.71
C GLU A 1121 -19.60 6.94 -10.35
N THR A 1122 -19.58 5.60 -10.26
CA THR A 1122 -19.82 4.86 -9.01
C THR A 1122 -18.82 5.26 -7.91
N VAL A 1123 -17.54 5.33 -8.26
CA VAL A 1123 -16.44 5.65 -7.34
C VAL A 1123 -16.48 7.12 -6.92
N LEU A 1124 -16.55 8.06 -7.88
CA LEU A 1124 -16.42 9.48 -7.56
C LEU A 1124 -17.70 10.06 -6.94
N GLN A 1125 -18.89 9.57 -7.29
CA GLN A 1125 -20.12 9.97 -6.59
C GLN A 1125 -20.13 9.51 -5.13
N GLU A 1126 -19.57 8.33 -4.81
CA GLU A 1126 -19.44 7.88 -3.42
C GLU A 1126 -18.44 8.73 -2.62
N LEU A 1127 -17.29 9.06 -3.21
CA LEU A 1127 -16.33 9.99 -2.60
C LEU A 1127 -16.95 11.37 -2.35
N MET A 1128 -17.75 11.87 -3.29
CA MET A 1128 -18.55 13.10 -3.14
C MET A 1128 -19.69 12.97 -2.12
N ARG A 1129 -20.24 11.79 -1.90
CA ARG A 1129 -21.25 11.54 -0.85
C ARG A 1129 -20.61 11.59 0.54
N LEU A 1130 -19.40 11.05 0.68
CA LEU A 1130 -18.67 10.93 1.94
C LEU A 1130 -17.88 12.20 2.32
N THR A 1131 -17.40 12.97 1.34
CA THR A 1131 -16.40 14.05 1.54
C THR A 1131 -16.68 15.30 0.67
N ASN A 1132 -15.89 16.35 0.87
CA ASN A 1132 -15.74 17.48 -0.06
C ASN A 1132 -14.33 17.54 -0.67
N TRP A 1133 -13.62 16.42 -0.80
CA TRP A 1133 -12.22 16.44 -1.25
C TRP A 1133 -12.11 16.61 -2.78
N PRO A 1134 -11.21 17.48 -3.26
CA PRO A 1134 -10.93 17.61 -4.69
C PRO A 1134 -10.17 16.38 -5.21
N VAL A 1135 -10.52 15.96 -6.42
CA VAL A 1135 -9.93 14.80 -7.11
C VAL A 1135 -8.99 15.29 -8.20
N ILE A 1136 -7.71 14.91 -8.16
CA ILE A 1136 -6.70 15.38 -9.12
C ILE A 1136 -6.06 14.19 -9.85
N SER A 1137 -6.37 14.03 -11.13
CA SER A 1137 -5.60 13.18 -12.04
C SER A 1137 -4.22 13.80 -12.31
N MET A 1138 -3.18 12.99 -12.22
CA MET A 1138 -1.81 13.32 -12.61
C MET A 1138 -1.45 12.55 -13.89
N THR A 1139 -0.35 12.89 -14.56
CA THR A 1139 0.25 11.98 -15.56
C THR A 1139 1.11 10.94 -14.83
N GLN A 1140 1.38 9.77 -15.43
CA GLN A 1140 2.23 8.76 -14.78
C GLN A 1140 3.59 9.32 -14.33
N ASP A 1141 4.24 10.18 -15.13
CA ASP A 1141 5.52 10.80 -14.74
C ASP A 1141 5.41 11.63 -13.45
N LEU A 1142 4.28 12.31 -13.22
CA LEU A 1142 3.99 13.05 -11.99
C LEU A 1142 3.59 12.14 -10.83
N VAL A 1143 2.96 10.98 -11.10
CA VAL A 1143 2.76 9.93 -10.08
C VAL A 1143 4.11 9.34 -9.66
N ALA A 1144 5.01 9.08 -10.60
CA ALA A 1144 6.36 8.61 -10.33
C ALA A 1144 7.15 9.59 -9.45
N GLU A 1145 7.08 10.90 -9.75
CA GLU A 1145 7.66 11.92 -8.87
C GLU A 1145 6.97 11.96 -7.50
N TYR A 1146 5.63 11.93 -7.41
CA TYR A 1146 4.91 11.93 -6.13
C TYR A 1146 5.35 10.79 -5.20
N PHE A 1147 5.49 9.57 -5.74
CA PHE A 1147 5.95 8.39 -4.99
C PHE A 1147 7.44 8.49 -4.59
N ARG A 1148 8.31 8.95 -5.50
CA ARG A 1148 9.74 9.19 -5.19
C ARG A 1148 9.92 10.27 -4.12
N ASP A 1149 9.14 11.35 -4.19
CA ASP A 1149 9.14 12.45 -3.23
C ASP A 1149 8.60 12.03 -1.88
N ARG A 1150 7.56 11.19 -1.84
CA ARG A 1150 7.07 10.59 -0.59
C ARG A 1150 8.16 9.76 0.09
N LYS A 1151 8.88 8.92 -0.65
CA LYS A 1151 10.02 8.18 -0.09
C LYS A 1151 11.13 9.12 0.37
N ALA A 1152 11.53 10.09 -0.46
CA ALA A 1152 12.61 11.02 -0.14
C ALA A 1152 12.33 11.85 1.12
N VAL A 1153 11.08 12.26 1.34
CA VAL A 1153 10.66 12.95 2.58
C VAL A 1153 10.67 11.99 3.78
N ASP A 1154 10.16 10.76 3.64
CA ASP A 1154 10.17 9.77 4.73
C ASP A 1154 11.62 9.40 5.15
N ASP A 1155 12.54 9.24 4.18
CA ASP A 1155 13.97 8.96 4.41
C ASP A 1155 14.69 10.06 5.23
N CYS A 1156 14.19 11.30 5.17
CA CYS A 1156 14.70 12.42 5.97
C CYS A 1156 14.31 12.35 7.46
N ASN A 1157 13.39 11.46 7.85
CA ASN A 1157 12.80 11.33 9.20
C ASN A 1157 12.35 12.69 9.80
N PRO A 1158 11.50 13.47 9.10
CA PRO A 1158 11.17 14.83 9.49
C PRO A 1158 10.26 14.85 10.73
N GLN A 1159 10.50 15.81 11.63
CA GLN A 1159 9.73 16.00 12.86
C GLN A 1159 9.20 17.44 12.94
N LEU A 1160 8.04 17.63 13.57
CA LEU A 1160 7.44 18.93 13.82
C LEU A 1160 7.13 19.08 15.31
N ALA A 1161 7.45 20.25 15.87
CA ALA A 1161 7.05 20.61 17.23
C ALA A 1161 6.12 21.85 17.25
N TYR A 1162 5.03 21.76 18.01
CA TYR A 1162 4.13 22.87 18.29
C TYR A 1162 4.77 23.86 19.27
N GLY A 1163 4.79 25.15 18.91
CA GLY A 1163 5.17 26.24 19.82
C GLY A 1163 3.96 27.00 20.33
N TYR A 1164 3.80 27.04 21.65
CA TYR A 1164 2.66 27.66 22.33
C TYR A 1164 2.93 29.16 22.59
N SER A 1165 1.84 29.92 22.71
CA SER A 1165 1.86 31.33 23.12
C SER A 1165 2.35 31.51 24.56
N ASP A 1166 2.78 32.73 24.90
CA ASP A 1166 3.27 33.06 26.25
C ASP A 1166 2.18 33.04 27.33
N ASP A 1167 0.90 32.93 26.93
CA ASP A 1167 -0.24 32.67 27.82
C ASP A 1167 -0.75 31.22 27.76
N GLY A 1168 -0.07 30.34 27.00
CA GLY A 1168 -0.40 28.93 26.83
C GLY A 1168 -1.72 28.63 26.11
N LYS A 1169 -2.46 29.64 25.61
CA LYS A 1169 -3.82 29.46 25.09
C LYS A 1169 -3.92 29.11 23.61
N ALA A 1170 -2.86 29.28 22.82
CA ALA A 1170 -2.84 28.92 21.40
C ALA A 1170 -1.48 28.40 20.95
N ILE A 1171 -1.48 27.50 19.95
CA ILE A 1171 -0.29 27.19 19.15
C ILE A 1171 -0.12 28.34 18.15
N ASN A 1172 0.96 29.12 18.26
CA ASN A 1172 1.19 30.29 17.41
C ASN A 1172 2.29 30.06 16.36
N LYS A 1173 3.05 28.97 16.48
CA LYS A 1173 4.11 28.58 15.55
C LYS A 1173 4.31 27.07 15.54
N VAL A 1174 4.96 26.56 14.50
CA VAL A 1174 5.50 25.20 14.45
C VAL A 1174 6.96 25.24 14.03
N ILE A 1175 7.77 24.33 14.59
CA ILE A 1175 9.20 24.20 14.30
C ILE A 1175 9.39 22.88 13.55
N VAL A 1176 9.92 22.95 12.33
CA VAL A 1176 10.11 21.82 11.42
C VAL A 1176 11.60 21.46 11.36
N THR A 1177 11.88 20.17 11.50
CA THR A 1177 13.23 19.60 11.58
C THR A 1177 13.29 18.28 10.80
N ALA A 1178 14.50 17.78 10.57
CA ALA A 1178 14.77 16.49 9.93
C ALA A 1178 16.17 16.01 10.34
N ASN A 1179 16.58 14.83 9.90
CA ASN A 1179 17.97 14.39 10.02
C ASN A 1179 18.92 15.45 9.40
N GLY A 1180 19.88 15.96 10.19
CA GLY A 1180 20.77 17.06 9.78
C GLY A 1180 20.07 18.42 9.56
N ASN A 1181 18.78 18.55 9.84
CA ASN A 1181 17.91 19.66 9.43
C ASN A 1181 17.97 19.95 7.92
N SER A 1182 18.07 18.90 7.11
CA SER A 1182 18.11 18.97 5.65
C SER A 1182 17.21 17.91 5.03
N CYS A 1183 16.58 18.22 3.90
CA CYS A 1183 15.90 17.20 3.09
C CYS A 1183 15.97 17.56 1.61
N SER A 1184 16.06 16.54 0.74
CA SER A 1184 16.19 16.69 -0.72
C SER A 1184 14.88 17.13 -1.40
N LYS A 1185 13.74 16.94 -0.71
CA LYS A 1185 12.41 17.41 -1.14
C LYS A 1185 11.73 18.16 0.02
N PRO A 1186 10.83 19.13 -0.24
CA PRO A 1186 10.19 19.90 0.82
C PRO A 1186 9.30 19.05 1.73
N VAL A 1187 9.38 19.29 3.04
CA VAL A 1187 8.56 18.62 4.06
C VAL A 1187 7.16 19.26 4.08
N PRO A 1188 6.05 18.52 3.86
CA PRO A 1188 4.72 19.09 3.93
C PRO A 1188 4.28 19.33 5.38
N VAL A 1189 3.70 20.49 5.64
CA VAL A 1189 3.02 20.81 6.90
C VAL A 1189 1.61 21.30 6.59
N THR A 1190 0.60 20.54 7.01
CA THR A 1190 -0.79 20.94 6.88
C THR A 1190 -1.16 21.92 8.00
N LEU A 1191 -1.74 23.06 7.63
CA LEU A 1191 -2.31 24.06 8.53
C LEU A 1191 -3.85 23.97 8.51
N PRO A 1192 -4.55 24.23 9.62
CA PRO A 1192 -6.01 24.12 9.64
C PRO A 1192 -6.70 25.24 8.85
N SER A 1193 -6.08 26.42 8.76
CA SER A 1193 -6.55 27.58 7.99
C SER A 1193 -5.42 28.60 7.78
N GLY A 1194 -5.67 29.59 6.92
CA GLY A 1194 -4.75 30.72 6.72
C GLY A 1194 -3.47 30.34 5.97
N SER A 1195 -2.35 30.91 6.43
CA SER A 1195 -0.99 30.67 5.94
C SER A 1195 0.01 30.87 7.09
N ALA A 1196 1.29 30.59 6.83
CA ALA A 1196 2.36 30.88 7.79
C ALA A 1196 3.50 31.71 7.18
N SER A 1197 4.26 32.41 8.02
CA SER A 1197 5.53 33.04 7.64
C SER A 1197 6.70 32.18 8.10
N ALA A 1198 7.59 31.83 7.17
CA ALA A 1198 8.77 31.01 7.44
C ALA A 1198 9.96 31.85 7.95
N SER A 1199 10.75 31.25 8.83
CA SER A 1199 12.02 31.78 9.32
C SER A 1199 13.03 30.65 9.50
N GLY A 1200 14.29 30.86 9.13
CA GLY A 1200 15.31 29.80 9.04
C GLY A 1200 15.32 29.03 7.70
N GLY A 1201 14.36 29.27 6.80
CA GLY A 1201 14.25 28.64 5.48
C GLY A 1201 13.11 29.24 4.66
N SER A 1202 12.63 28.50 3.65
CA SER A 1202 11.57 28.93 2.73
C SER A 1202 10.39 27.97 2.68
N THR A 1203 9.21 28.48 2.33
CA THR A 1203 8.00 27.69 2.04
C THR A 1203 7.37 28.05 0.71
N SER A 1204 6.54 27.14 0.19
CA SER A 1204 5.50 27.45 -0.79
C SER A 1204 4.14 26.92 -0.31
N ASN A 1205 3.09 27.73 -0.46
CA ASN A 1205 1.73 27.41 -0.03
C ASN A 1205 0.97 26.67 -1.13
N ASP A 1206 0.24 25.63 -0.75
CA ASP A 1206 -0.56 24.77 -1.61
C ASP A 1206 -1.97 24.61 -1.01
N LYS A 1207 -2.96 25.14 -1.72
CA LYS A 1207 -4.36 25.22 -1.27
C LYS A 1207 -5.29 24.88 -2.44
N VAL A 1208 -5.95 23.73 -2.38
CA VAL A 1208 -6.89 23.27 -3.41
C VAL A 1208 -8.31 23.24 -2.85
N GLY A 1209 -9.19 24.08 -3.38
CA GLY A 1209 -10.61 24.10 -3.01
C GLY A 1209 -10.83 24.28 -1.51
N THR A 1210 -11.60 23.36 -0.92
CA THR A 1210 -11.88 23.32 0.53
C THR A 1210 -10.77 22.70 1.38
N GLU A 1211 -9.76 22.04 0.79
CA GLU A 1211 -8.74 21.31 1.57
C GLU A 1211 -7.89 22.23 2.45
N PRO A 1212 -7.48 21.81 3.67
CA PRO A 1212 -6.61 22.62 4.52
C PRO A 1212 -5.30 22.98 3.80
N PRO A 1213 -4.81 24.23 3.90
CA PRO A 1213 -3.59 24.65 3.21
C PRO A 1213 -2.35 23.88 3.70
N ILE A 1214 -1.47 23.53 2.77
CA ILE A 1214 -0.20 22.84 3.02
C ILE A 1214 0.93 23.85 2.77
N GLU A 1215 1.82 24.02 3.73
CA GLU A 1215 3.11 24.71 3.54
C GLU A 1215 4.18 23.66 3.22
N TRP A 1216 4.83 23.78 2.07
CA TRP A 1216 5.91 22.89 1.64
C TRP A 1216 7.26 23.48 2.08
N VAL A 1217 7.84 22.91 3.14
CA VAL A 1217 8.96 23.50 3.89
C VAL A 1217 10.31 23.02 3.38
N THR A 1218 11.16 23.94 2.93
CA THR A 1218 12.52 23.64 2.47
C THR A 1218 13.51 23.72 3.63
N LEU A 1219 14.14 22.60 3.99
CA LEU A 1219 15.11 22.49 5.08
C LEU A 1219 16.55 22.54 4.56
N ASN A 1220 17.31 23.58 4.95
CA ASN A 1220 18.64 23.89 4.39
C ASN A 1220 19.77 23.85 5.45
N GLY A 1221 19.81 22.79 6.27
CA GLY A 1221 20.80 22.62 7.34
C GLY A 1221 20.48 23.40 8.63
N SER A 1222 19.23 23.83 8.82
CA SER A 1222 18.75 24.51 10.03
C SER A 1222 17.24 24.32 10.21
N PRO A 1223 16.72 24.27 11.46
CA PRO A 1223 15.29 24.20 11.72
C PRO A 1223 14.54 25.38 11.11
N VAL A 1224 13.35 25.12 10.55
CA VAL A 1224 12.49 26.17 10.00
C VAL A 1224 11.31 26.39 10.95
N THR A 1225 11.14 27.62 11.44
CA THR A 1225 9.98 28.01 12.25
C THR A 1225 8.95 28.70 11.37
N LEU A 1226 7.75 28.11 11.28
CA LEU A 1226 6.58 28.69 10.65
C LEU A 1226 5.74 29.41 11.72
N THR A 1227 5.57 30.72 11.60
CA THR A 1227 4.67 31.49 12.48
C THR A 1227 3.30 31.57 11.84
N LEU A 1228 2.26 31.12 12.55
CA LEU A 1228 0.91 31.00 12.00
C LEU A 1228 0.22 32.36 11.93
N ALA A 1229 -0.32 32.74 10.77
CA ALA A 1229 -1.15 33.94 10.63
C ALA A 1229 -2.51 33.81 11.35
N SER A 1230 -2.89 32.59 11.74
CA SER A 1230 -4.07 32.28 12.55
C SER A 1230 -3.68 31.24 13.61
N PRO A 1231 -3.34 31.65 14.84
CA PRO A 1231 -2.99 30.73 15.93
C PRO A 1231 -4.13 29.76 16.27
N VAL A 1232 -3.78 28.51 16.57
CA VAL A 1232 -4.75 27.44 16.88
C VAL A 1232 -5.03 27.43 18.38
N THR A 1233 -6.23 27.85 18.77
CA THR A 1233 -6.68 27.86 20.18
C THR A 1233 -6.66 26.45 20.79
N VAL A 1234 -6.12 26.34 22.00
CA VAL A 1234 -6.06 25.09 22.79
C VAL A 1234 -6.71 25.21 24.18
N ALA A 1235 -6.79 26.41 24.76
CA ALA A 1235 -7.35 26.60 26.11
C ALA A 1235 -8.87 26.70 26.12
N GLN A 1236 -9.50 26.10 27.13
CA GLN A 1236 -10.95 26.11 27.29
C GLN A 1236 -11.45 27.42 27.92
N GLY A 1237 -12.30 28.14 27.19
CA GLY A 1237 -13.12 29.21 27.74
C GLY A 1237 -14.31 28.64 28.52
N SER A 1238 -14.26 28.65 29.85
CA SER A 1238 -15.34 28.15 30.71
C SER A 1238 -16.52 29.14 30.78
N SER A 1239 -17.37 29.17 29.75
CA SER A 1239 -18.68 29.83 29.81
C SER A 1239 -19.65 29.35 28.72
N PRO A 1240 -20.56 28.40 29.01
CA PRO A 1240 -21.79 28.29 28.26
C PRO A 1240 -22.71 29.46 28.65
N THR A 1241 -22.69 30.55 27.88
CA THR A 1241 -23.79 31.51 27.89
C THR A 1241 -25.01 30.82 27.29
N VAL A 1242 -25.99 30.53 28.12
CA VAL A 1242 -27.32 30.09 27.69
C VAL A 1242 -28.06 31.31 27.13
N GLU A 1243 -28.46 31.23 25.86
CA GLU A 1243 -29.61 31.94 25.28
C GLU A 1243 -30.72 30.92 24.98
#